data_AF-A0A368MG11-F1
#
_entry.id   AF-A0A368MG11-F1
#
_cell.length_a   1.000
_cell.length_b   1.000
_cell.length_c   1.000
_cell.angle_alpha   90.00
_cell.angle_beta   90.00
_cell.angle_gamma   90.00
#
_symmetry.space_group_name_H-M   'P 1'
#
loop_
_entity.id
_entity.type
_entity.pdbx_description
1 polymer ?
#
loop_
_entity_poly.entity_id
_entity_poly.type
_entity_poly.pdbx_seq_one_letter_code
_entity_poly.pdbx_strand_id
1 'polypeptide(L)'
;MKSKALSILFLFLVNALLAQIPEYYNSIDFNQTGASVKDDLTALISVQTAFPYSSNSTDTWDILQQSDTLTTTDVLLLYGYNDNDNDPETDRLRDKSLICNFVGLCNGYWNREHVYPKSLANPILETGSAGPGTDVHNLRAADTQMNSTRNNNVYEEGSGNAGLTTNGFYPGDEYKGDVARIIMYMYTRYPVQCLANAVGYGPKSYNANIPDIFLEWNKDDPVSAYEINRNEIIYGYQGNRNPFIDNPYLATIIWGGPAGVTDTWGNTQGPSVGFVTNNSTTIETDTSNTIVIPVTFSNYEAPASVTVSVDGASSAEETDYNLITSSLSFTADGTQHIALDINDDADYDTETLILNLAISSGNAILRVLQHTITIIDNDIPNIVITEIMQNPNAVFDSDGEYFELYNAETTSVNLNGWTISDNDGDSHSIVGDLIIPGEDFIVLGRNNDSNTNGGVLVDYEYTGIDLSNGADEIILTDTNTNEVDRVAYDGGINWPDPTGAAMIYIGSTTENNNTFNLWRTATASENIDTDFGSPGLMGNEQILDYLVYANGAWNNPPSMATGSKNAVIRSNETITITDDINLSSLLLESNASVAVSPGKGIIASTLENQGTLILNSTSTAYASFIVDNTIIAGTVIYNRAVNAYTNDGNSNDNDLITAPLSGQTFGAFANDAANANLLASGDLRAFAPFDKTTGNYTNYNIVADASTVITAGTGYRAATSDGGTL
;
A
#
# COMPACT_ATOMS: atom_id res chain seq x y z
N MET A 1 4.06 -65.16 0.09
CA MET A 1 3.97 -64.20 1.22
C MET A 1 5.32 -64.11 1.90
N LYS A 2 6.14 -63.12 1.57
CA LYS A 2 7.40 -62.82 2.25
C LYS A 2 7.30 -61.38 2.76
N SER A 3 7.22 -61.19 4.07
CA SER A 3 7.21 -59.88 4.72
C SER A 3 8.61 -59.29 4.70
N LYS A 4 8.78 -58.09 4.12
CA LYS A 4 9.97 -57.26 4.33
C LYS A 4 9.62 -56.25 5.41
N ALA A 5 10.28 -56.35 6.55
CA ALA A 5 10.30 -55.31 7.58
C ALA A 5 11.10 -54.11 7.08
N LEU A 6 10.50 -52.93 7.15
CA LEU A 6 11.13 -51.65 6.82
C LEU A 6 11.51 -50.98 8.14
N SER A 7 12.80 -51.01 8.49
CA SER A 7 13.34 -50.24 9.61
C SER A 7 13.50 -48.78 9.17
N ILE A 8 12.71 -47.88 9.74
CA ILE A 8 12.88 -46.43 9.60
C ILE A 8 13.77 -45.96 10.75
N LEU A 9 15.00 -45.56 10.40
CA LEU A 9 15.94 -44.91 11.29
C LEU A 9 15.55 -43.42 11.37
N PHE A 10 14.97 -43.00 12.49
CA PHE A 10 14.61 -41.60 12.74
C PHE A 10 15.89 -40.85 13.16
N LEU A 11 16.46 -40.07 12.24
CA LEU A 11 17.57 -39.16 12.53
C LEU A 11 16.97 -37.92 13.22
N PHE A 12 17.16 -37.78 14.53
CA PHE A 12 16.83 -36.54 15.24
C PHE A 12 17.79 -35.44 14.78
N LEU A 13 17.32 -34.59 13.88
CA LEU A 13 17.94 -33.29 13.60
C LEU A 13 17.59 -32.38 14.79
N VAL A 14 18.53 -32.19 15.71
CA VAL A 14 18.39 -31.18 16.77
C VAL A 14 18.58 -29.82 16.08
N ASN A 15 17.49 -29.19 15.68
CA ASN A 15 17.50 -27.75 15.42
C ASN A 15 17.72 -27.07 16.77
N ALA A 16 18.92 -26.54 16.99
CA ALA A 16 19.14 -25.56 18.03
C ALA A 16 18.38 -24.29 17.60
N LEU A 17 17.11 -24.20 18.02
CA LEU A 17 16.37 -22.94 17.97
C LEU A 17 17.16 -21.94 18.83
N LEU A 18 17.70 -20.91 18.19
CA LEU A 18 18.20 -19.75 18.93
C LEU A 18 17.00 -19.15 19.65
N ALA A 19 17.12 -18.97 20.97
CA ALA A 19 16.08 -18.32 21.74
C ALA A 19 15.89 -16.87 21.23
N GLN A 20 14.64 -16.47 21.04
CA GLN A 20 14.25 -15.13 20.60
C GLN A 20 13.26 -14.56 21.63
N ILE A 21 13.30 -13.24 21.80
CA ILE A 21 12.31 -12.52 22.60
C ILE A 21 10.92 -12.80 22.00
N PRO A 22 9.94 -13.31 22.78
CA PRO A 22 8.60 -13.58 22.28
C PRO A 22 7.92 -12.32 21.77
N GLU A 23 7.08 -12.46 20.73
CA GLU A 23 6.34 -11.35 20.09
C GLU A 23 5.54 -10.49 21.10
N TYR A 24 5.04 -11.11 22.17
CA TYR A 24 4.36 -10.43 23.27
C TYR A 24 5.18 -9.26 23.88
N TYR A 25 6.51 -9.31 23.81
CA TYR A 25 7.42 -8.30 24.36
C TYR A 25 7.99 -7.33 23.30
N ASN A 26 7.46 -7.31 22.07
CA ASN A 26 7.99 -6.47 20.98
C ASN A 26 7.91 -4.96 21.26
N SER A 27 7.00 -4.51 22.13
CA SER A 27 6.86 -3.10 22.52
C SER A 27 7.88 -2.64 23.55
N ILE A 28 8.68 -3.56 24.11
CA ILE A 28 9.66 -3.25 25.16
C ILE A 28 11.02 -2.97 24.52
N ASP A 29 11.60 -1.80 24.80
CA ASP A 29 13.00 -1.59 24.52
C ASP A 29 13.85 -2.27 25.60
N PHE A 30 14.61 -3.29 25.23
CA PHE A 30 15.54 -3.96 26.13
C PHE A 30 16.98 -3.43 26.01
N ASN A 31 17.25 -2.36 25.25
CA ASN A 31 18.56 -1.68 25.29
C ASN A 31 18.69 -0.72 26.48
N GLN A 32 17.56 -0.31 27.06
CA GLN A 32 17.50 0.39 28.34
C GLN A 32 17.64 -0.60 29.52
N THR A 33 17.82 -0.06 30.73
CA THR A 33 17.93 -0.82 31.98
C THR A 33 17.17 -0.14 33.12
N GLY A 34 17.02 -0.84 34.25
CA GLY A 34 16.50 -0.25 35.47
C GLY A 34 15.02 0.12 35.40
N ALA A 35 14.70 1.35 35.81
CA ALA A 35 13.33 1.83 35.92
C ALA A 35 12.60 1.88 34.57
N SER A 36 13.28 2.24 33.48
CA SER A 36 12.61 2.37 32.18
C SER A 36 12.07 1.03 31.65
N VAL A 37 12.85 -0.05 31.77
CA VAL A 37 12.37 -1.41 31.42
C VAL A 37 11.19 -1.81 32.31
N LYS A 38 11.24 -1.45 33.61
CA LYS A 38 10.14 -1.71 34.53
C LYS A 38 8.87 -0.97 34.11
N ASP A 39 8.99 0.29 33.70
CA ASP A 39 7.84 1.12 33.31
C ASP A 39 7.20 0.59 32.02
N ASP A 40 8.00 0.19 31.02
CA ASP A 40 7.51 -0.44 29.79
C ASP A 40 6.81 -1.78 30.08
N LEU A 41 7.42 -2.62 30.93
CA LEU A 41 6.79 -3.87 31.36
C LEU A 41 5.50 -3.60 32.12
N THR A 42 5.46 -2.57 32.97
CA THR A 42 4.26 -2.15 33.70
C THR A 42 3.14 -1.80 32.72
N ALA A 43 3.45 -1.01 31.69
CA ALA A 43 2.48 -0.65 30.65
C ALA A 43 1.98 -1.89 29.91
N LEU A 44 2.88 -2.76 29.43
CA LEU A 44 2.54 -3.99 28.71
C LEU A 44 1.62 -4.91 29.52
N ILE A 45 2.00 -5.25 30.76
CA ILE A 45 1.23 -6.21 31.57
C ILE A 45 -0.01 -5.57 32.23
N SER A 46 -0.19 -4.25 32.11
CA SER A 46 -1.39 -3.57 32.60
C SER A 46 -2.65 -3.88 31.79
N VAL A 47 -2.46 -4.24 30.52
CA VAL A 47 -3.51 -4.66 29.59
C VAL A 47 -3.94 -6.07 29.96
N GLN A 48 -5.06 -6.20 30.68
CA GLN A 48 -5.56 -7.49 31.14
C GLN A 48 -7.09 -7.54 31.19
N THR A 49 -7.64 -8.74 31.04
CA THR A 49 -9.01 -9.08 31.40
C THR A 49 -9.06 -9.44 32.88
N ALA A 50 -9.81 -8.68 33.68
CA ALA A 50 -9.97 -8.95 35.10
C ALA A 50 -11.14 -9.93 35.35
N PHE A 51 -10.90 -10.98 36.15
CA PHE A 51 -11.92 -11.95 36.53
C PHE A 51 -12.43 -11.68 37.95
N PRO A 52 -13.73 -11.94 38.21
CA PRO A 52 -14.30 -11.82 39.54
C PRO A 52 -13.65 -12.83 40.49
N TYR A 53 -13.58 -12.47 41.77
CA TYR A 53 -13.06 -13.39 42.79
C TYR A 53 -13.92 -14.66 42.85
N SER A 54 -15.24 -14.52 42.99
CA SER A 54 -16.16 -15.66 42.91
C SER A 54 -17.43 -15.29 42.13
N SER A 55 -17.89 -16.15 41.22
CA SER A 55 -19.07 -15.89 40.38
C SER A 55 -19.73 -17.18 39.87
N ASN A 56 -20.85 -17.05 39.14
CA ASN A 56 -21.50 -18.18 38.44
C ASN A 56 -20.97 -18.36 37.00
N SER A 57 -20.15 -17.44 36.53
CA SER A 57 -19.34 -17.55 35.31
C SER A 57 -17.90 -17.87 35.68
N THR A 58 -16.99 -17.92 34.70
CA THR A 58 -15.55 -18.08 34.95
C THR A 58 -15.06 -17.09 36.00
N ASP A 59 -14.47 -17.62 37.06
CA ASP A 59 -13.88 -16.86 38.17
C ASP A 59 -12.47 -17.37 38.53
N THR A 60 -11.86 -16.80 39.56
CA THR A 60 -10.50 -17.19 39.97
C THR A 60 -10.38 -18.64 40.45
N TRP A 61 -11.45 -19.29 40.93
CA TRP A 61 -11.41 -20.72 41.27
C TRP A 61 -11.29 -21.58 40.02
N ASP A 62 -12.09 -21.30 39.00
CA ASP A 62 -12.08 -22.06 37.74
C ASP A 62 -10.71 -21.99 37.06
N ILE A 63 -10.07 -20.81 37.12
CA ILE A 63 -8.74 -20.60 36.56
C ILE A 63 -7.70 -21.36 37.37
N LEU A 64 -7.72 -21.28 38.72
CA LEU A 64 -6.74 -22.00 39.57
C LEU A 64 -6.88 -23.52 39.48
N GLN A 65 -8.10 -24.05 39.33
CA GLN A 65 -8.31 -25.48 39.06
C GLN A 65 -7.70 -25.95 37.75
N GLN A 66 -7.30 -25.03 36.86
CA GLN A 66 -6.57 -25.34 35.63
C GLN A 66 -5.09 -24.98 35.77
N SER A 67 -4.78 -23.75 36.17
CA SER A 67 -3.43 -23.20 36.23
C SER A 67 -2.56 -23.91 37.26
N ASP A 68 -3.15 -24.34 38.38
CA ASP A 68 -2.40 -24.92 39.48
C ASP A 68 -2.40 -26.46 39.47
N THR A 69 -3.06 -27.09 38.49
CA THR A 69 -3.11 -28.54 38.31
C THR A 69 -1.73 -29.11 37.94
N LEU A 70 -1.24 -30.08 38.72
CA LEU A 70 0.03 -30.78 38.44
C LEU A 70 -0.19 -32.22 37.95
N THR A 71 -1.23 -32.90 38.44
CA THR A 71 -1.63 -34.25 37.99
C THR A 71 -2.95 -34.18 37.23
N THR A 72 -3.55 -35.29 36.84
CA THR A 72 -4.88 -35.26 36.18
C THR A 72 -6.00 -34.74 37.10
N THR A 73 -5.85 -34.91 38.40
CA THR A 73 -6.89 -34.66 39.41
C THR A 73 -6.48 -33.62 40.45
N ASP A 74 -5.19 -33.40 40.65
CA ASP A 74 -4.70 -32.69 41.83
C ASP A 74 -4.00 -31.38 41.45
N VAL A 75 -4.28 -30.35 42.25
CA VAL A 75 -3.52 -29.10 42.29
C VAL A 75 -2.28 -29.26 43.15
N LEU A 76 -1.21 -28.56 42.77
CA LEU A 76 -0.03 -28.38 43.62
C LEU A 76 -0.34 -27.29 44.65
N LEU A 77 -0.20 -27.64 45.92
CA LEU A 77 -0.42 -26.72 47.02
C LEU A 77 0.86 -25.94 47.31
N LEU A 78 0.80 -24.62 47.13
CA LEU A 78 1.88 -23.74 47.56
C LEU A 78 2.12 -23.95 49.06
N TYR A 79 3.41 -24.11 49.42
CA TYR A 79 3.91 -24.44 50.77
C TYR A 79 3.77 -25.91 51.21
N GLY A 80 3.13 -26.77 50.42
CA GLY A 80 2.98 -28.19 50.71
C GLY A 80 4.22 -29.01 50.34
N TYR A 81 4.58 -30.02 51.13
CA TYR A 81 5.84 -30.77 50.94
C TYR A 81 5.78 -32.28 51.28
N ASN A 82 4.69 -32.80 51.85
CA ASN A 82 4.59 -34.20 52.24
C ASN A 82 3.16 -34.76 52.17
N ASP A 83 2.91 -35.71 51.25
CA ASP A 83 1.62 -36.39 51.11
C ASP A 83 1.48 -37.68 51.97
N ASN A 84 2.49 -38.02 52.78
CA ASN A 84 2.63 -39.36 53.38
C ASN A 84 2.67 -39.39 54.92
N ASP A 85 2.31 -38.32 55.62
CA ASP A 85 2.35 -38.22 57.09
C ASP A 85 0.98 -38.15 57.77
N ASN A 86 -0.11 -38.28 57.00
CA ASN A 86 -1.49 -38.11 57.48
C ASN A 86 -1.78 -36.70 58.03
N ASP A 87 -0.93 -35.71 57.73
CA ASP A 87 -1.15 -34.31 58.09
C ASP A 87 -1.54 -33.49 56.86
N PRO A 88 -2.84 -33.15 56.70
CA PRO A 88 -3.28 -32.40 55.53
C PRO A 88 -2.69 -30.98 55.46
N GLU A 89 -2.20 -30.41 56.56
CA GLU A 89 -1.56 -29.09 56.53
C GLU A 89 -0.30 -29.10 55.65
N THR A 90 0.39 -30.25 55.57
CA THR A 90 1.67 -30.37 54.86
C THR A 90 1.58 -31.07 53.52
N ASP A 91 0.40 -31.54 53.11
CA ASP A 91 0.20 -32.18 51.81
C ASP A 91 0.73 -31.29 50.69
N ARG A 92 1.48 -31.90 49.77
CA ARG A 92 1.96 -31.25 48.55
C ARG A 92 0.86 -31.21 47.48
N LEU A 93 -0.03 -32.19 47.45
CA LEU A 93 -1.08 -32.32 46.44
C LEU A 93 -2.47 -32.39 47.06
N ARG A 94 -3.46 -31.86 46.33
CA ARG A 94 -4.87 -31.92 46.74
C ARG A 94 -5.77 -32.09 45.54
N ASP A 95 -6.78 -32.94 45.65
CA ASP A 95 -7.80 -33.04 44.61
C ASP A 95 -8.39 -31.65 44.33
N LYS A 96 -8.39 -31.26 43.06
CA LYS A 96 -8.79 -29.92 42.62
C LYS A 96 -10.24 -29.59 42.97
N SER A 97 -11.08 -30.58 43.25
CA SER A 97 -12.47 -30.41 43.69
C SER A 97 -12.63 -30.14 45.19
N LEU A 98 -11.59 -30.36 46.01
CA LEU A 98 -11.61 -30.13 47.46
C LEU A 98 -11.37 -28.64 47.80
N ILE A 99 -12.24 -27.78 47.28
CA ILE A 99 -12.22 -26.34 47.50
C ILE A 99 -12.93 -25.94 48.79
N CYS A 100 -12.31 -25.08 49.60
CA CYS A 100 -12.94 -24.42 50.74
C CYS A 100 -13.79 -23.21 50.29
N ASN A 101 -14.98 -23.45 49.74
CA ASN A 101 -15.93 -22.40 49.33
C ASN A 101 -17.30 -22.48 50.05
N PHE A 102 -17.34 -23.17 51.19
CA PHE A 102 -18.55 -23.37 52.00
C PHE A 102 -18.32 -22.93 53.46
N VAL A 103 -19.40 -22.87 54.23
CA VAL A 103 -19.34 -22.53 55.67
C VAL A 103 -19.05 -23.80 56.47
N GLY A 104 -17.88 -23.88 57.12
CA GLY A 104 -17.49 -25.03 57.93
C GLY A 104 -15.99 -25.07 58.25
N LEU A 105 -15.53 -26.20 58.80
CA LEU A 105 -14.11 -26.48 58.97
C LEU A 105 -13.54 -26.99 57.63
N CYS A 106 -12.50 -26.33 57.13
CA CYS A 106 -11.87 -26.65 55.84
C CYS A 106 -10.63 -27.55 55.95
N ASN A 107 -10.56 -28.38 56.99
CA ASN A 107 -9.45 -29.32 57.16
C ASN A 107 -9.36 -30.30 55.98
N GLY A 108 -8.22 -30.38 55.29
CA GLY A 108 -8.04 -31.17 54.07
C GLY A 108 -8.69 -30.57 52.82
N TYR A 109 -9.00 -29.27 52.83
CA TYR A 109 -9.43 -28.50 51.67
C TYR A 109 -8.40 -27.42 51.36
N TRP A 110 -8.33 -27.00 50.10
CA TRP A 110 -7.47 -25.89 49.69
C TRP A 110 -8.27 -24.60 49.52
N ASN A 111 -7.60 -23.47 49.71
CA ASN A 111 -8.13 -22.13 49.45
C ASN A 111 -7.16 -21.32 48.57
N ARG A 112 -7.58 -20.09 48.25
CA ARG A 112 -6.77 -19.14 47.48
C ARG A 112 -5.83 -18.40 48.42
N GLU A 113 -4.55 -18.66 48.25
CA GLU A 113 -3.48 -17.90 48.87
C GLU A 113 -3.19 -16.65 48.06
N HIS A 114 -3.14 -15.50 48.74
CA HIS A 114 -2.62 -14.25 48.18
C HIS A 114 -1.13 -14.17 48.50
N VAL A 115 -0.29 -14.58 47.54
CA VAL A 115 1.16 -14.66 47.71
C VAL A 115 1.75 -13.30 48.06
N TYR A 116 1.26 -12.21 47.46
CA TYR A 116 1.33 -10.87 48.04
C TYR A 116 0.12 -10.67 48.96
N PRO A 117 0.29 -10.62 50.30
CA PRO A 117 -0.83 -10.54 51.24
C PRO A 117 -1.70 -9.32 50.99
N LYS A 118 -3.02 -9.51 50.93
CA LYS A 118 -3.97 -8.41 50.72
C LYS A 118 -3.72 -7.24 51.67
N SER A 119 -3.54 -7.55 52.95
CA SER A 119 -3.43 -6.60 54.07
C SER A 119 -2.12 -5.80 54.11
N LEU A 120 -1.09 -6.21 53.37
CA LEU A 120 0.18 -5.49 53.28
C LEU A 120 0.28 -4.57 52.06
N ALA A 121 -0.68 -4.65 51.13
CA ALA A 121 -0.79 -3.70 50.03
C ALA A 121 -1.34 -2.36 50.53
N ASN A 122 -0.99 -1.28 49.83
CA ASN A 122 -1.46 0.08 50.16
C ASN A 122 -1.91 0.85 48.91
N PRO A 123 -3.24 0.97 48.64
CA PRO A 123 -4.35 0.50 49.46
C PRO A 123 -4.47 -1.04 49.50
N ILE A 124 -5.20 -1.56 50.50
CA ILE A 124 -5.46 -2.99 50.66
C ILE A 124 -6.03 -3.60 49.36
N LEU A 125 -5.61 -4.82 49.03
CA LEU A 125 -6.20 -5.52 47.89
C LEU A 125 -7.65 -5.90 48.20
N GLU A 126 -8.60 -5.41 47.41
CA GLU A 126 -10.02 -5.74 47.55
C GLU A 126 -10.40 -6.88 46.59
N THR A 127 -11.37 -7.70 47.01
CA THR A 127 -11.89 -8.84 46.21
C THR A 127 -13.36 -8.69 45.86
N GLY A 128 -14.00 -7.58 46.27
CA GLY A 128 -15.41 -7.29 45.95
C GLY A 128 -15.63 -6.83 44.52
N SER A 129 -14.58 -6.49 43.80
CA SER A 129 -14.59 -6.15 42.37
C SER A 129 -13.34 -6.71 41.71
N ALA A 130 -13.44 -7.07 40.43
CA ALA A 130 -12.30 -7.58 39.68
C ALA A 130 -11.21 -6.51 39.57
N GLY A 131 -9.96 -6.87 39.85
CA GLY A 131 -8.85 -5.92 39.94
C GLY A 131 -7.61 -6.52 40.61
N PRO A 132 -6.77 -5.71 41.28
CA PRO A 132 -5.49 -6.17 41.85
C PRO A 132 -5.62 -7.34 42.84
N GLY A 133 -6.71 -7.40 43.61
CA GLY A 133 -6.96 -8.48 44.55
C GLY A 133 -7.50 -9.77 43.93
N THR A 134 -7.84 -9.76 42.64
CA THR A 134 -8.32 -10.93 41.89
C THR A 134 -7.37 -11.34 40.76
N ASP A 135 -6.19 -10.74 40.69
CA ASP A 135 -5.14 -11.10 39.74
C ASP A 135 -4.60 -12.49 40.04
N VAL A 136 -4.85 -13.44 39.14
CA VAL A 136 -4.54 -14.86 39.30
C VAL A 136 -3.03 -15.11 39.31
N HIS A 137 -2.21 -14.23 38.75
CA HIS A 137 -0.76 -14.32 38.93
C HIS A 137 -0.34 -14.21 40.40
N ASN A 138 -1.15 -13.56 41.25
CA ASN A 138 -0.94 -13.46 42.71
C ASN A 138 -1.63 -14.55 43.54
N LEU A 139 -2.54 -15.32 42.94
CA LEU A 139 -3.35 -16.31 43.64
C LEU A 139 -2.76 -17.70 43.47
N ARG A 140 -2.64 -18.49 44.53
CA ARG A 140 -2.22 -19.90 44.44
C ARG A 140 -3.17 -20.81 45.22
N ALA A 141 -3.30 -22.05 44.79
CA ALA A 141 -3.89 -23.09 45.63
C ALA A 141 -2.97 -23.35 46.82
N ALA A 142 -3.48 -23.29 48.05
CA ALA A 142 -2.75 -23.63 49.26
C ALA A 142 -3.66 -24.39 50.22
N ASP A 143 -3.09 -25.25 51.07
CA ASP A 143 -3.87 -25.86 52.14
C ASP A 143 -4.43 -24.76 53.07
N THR A 144 -5.69 -24.90 53.50
CA THR A 144 -6.34 -23.85 54.30
C THR A 144 -5.70 -23.62 55.66
N GLN A 145 -5.14 -24.66 56.29
CA GLN A 145 -4.45 -24.57 57.57
C GLN A 145 -3.07 -23.94 57.36
N MET A 146 -2.31 -24.41 56.38
CA MET A 146 -1.00 -23.84 56.05
C MET A 146 -1.10 -22.37 55.66
N ASN A 147 -2.09 -22.00 54.84
CA ASN A 147 -2.37 -20.62 54.49
C ASN A 147 -2.71 -19.78 55.74
N SER A 148 -3.49 -20.34 56.67
CA SER A 148 -3.78 -19.68 57.95
C SER A 148 -2.52 -19.49 58.81
N THR A 149 -1.61 -20.48 58.83
CA THR A 149 -0.31 -20.41 59.49
C THR A 149 0.60 -19.35 58.87
N ARG A 150 0.66 -19.29 57.53
CA ARG A 150 1.39 -18.27 56.77
C ARG A 150 0.89 -16.85 57.09
N ASN A 151 -0.43 -16.66 57.20
CA ASN A 151 -1.06 -15.38 57.56
C ASN A 151 -0.62 -14.24 56.61
N ASN A 152 -0.23 -13.07 57.14
CA ASN A 152 0.39 -11.97 56.43
C ASN A 152 1.85 -11.78 56.86
N ASN A 153 2.50 -12.85 57.34
CA ASN A 153 3.91 -12.78 57.70
C ASN A 153 4.73 -12.42 56.46
N VAL A 154 5.71 -11.54 56.64
CA VAL A 154 6.68 -11.22 55.59
C VAL A 154 7.52 -12.46 55.27
N TYR A 155 8.02 -12.56 54.05
CA TYR A 155 8.94 -13.63 53.66
C TYR A 155 10.32 -13.38 54.25
N GLU A 156 10.95 -14.43 54.77
CA GLU A 156 12.31 -14.40 55.31
C GLU A 156 13.10 -15.60 54.77
N GLU A 157 14.42 -15.45 54.68
CA GLU A 157 15.33 -16.57 54.38
C GLU A 157 15.13 -17.77 55.30
N GLY A 158 15.31 -18.95 54.74
CA GLY A 158 15.22 -20.24 55.42
C GLY A 158 15.74 -21.36 54.53
N SER A 159 15.55 -22.60 54.97
CA SER A 159 15.88 -23.79 54.17
C SER A 159 15.00 -24.97 54.54
N GLY A 160 14.82 -25.90 53.60
CA GLY A 160 13.99 -27.09 53.76
C GLY A 160 12.51 -26.80 53.51
N ASN A 161 11.66 -27.24 54.45
CA ASN A 161 10.21 -27.21 54.30
C ASN A 161 9.62 -25.84 54.69
N ALA A 162 8.39 -25.56 54.22
CA ALA A 162 7.70 -24.32 54.52
C ALA A 162 7.38 -24.19 56.03
N GLY A 163 7.41 -22.96 56.56
CA GLY A 163 7.06 -22.71 57.95
C GLY A 163 7.43 -21.32 58.47
N LEU A 164 7.02 -21.04 59.70
CA LEU A 164 7.35 -19.80 60.41
C LEU A 164 8.85 -19.74 60.73
N THR A 165 9.43 -18.57 60.51
CA THR A 165 10.81 -18.24 60.87
C THR A 165 10.84 -17.28 62.06
N THR A 166 12.00 -16.67 62.34
CA THR A 166 12.12 -15.75 63.49
C THR A 166 11.35 -14.44 63.24
N ASN A 167 11.38 -13.93 62.02
CA ASN A 167 10.80 -12.63 61.66
C ASN A 167 9.69 -12.73 60.60
N GLY A 168 9.37 -13.94 60.11
CA GLY A 168 8.48 -14.09 58.99
C GLY A 168 8.09 -15.54 58.69
N PHE A 169 8.07 -15.86 57.39
CA PHE A 169 7.71 -17.16 56.86
C PHE A 169 8.67 -17.57 55.73
N TYR A 170 9.14 -18.81 55.76
CA TYR A 170 9.90 -19.41 54.67
C TYR A 170 8.96 -20.27 53.82
N PRO A 171 8.87 -20.06 52.49
CA PRO A 171 7.92 -20.79 51.64
C PRO A 171 8.34 -22.23 51.32
N GLY A 172 9.57 -22.64 51.68
CA GLY A 172 10.13 -23.94 51.33
C GLY A 172 11.04 -23.88 50.09
N ASP A 173 12.01 -24.79 50.02
CA ASP A 173 13.02 -24.82 48.95
C ASP A 173 12.41 -24.98 47.55
N GLU A 174 11.25 -25.63 47.45
CA GLU A 174 10.53 -25.88 46.20
C GLU A 174 9.79 -24.65 45.64
N TYR A 175 9.48 -23.65 46.49
CA TYR A 175 8.56 -22.57 46.12
C TYR A 175 9.16 -21.17 46.23
N LYS A 176 10.42 -21.06 46.66
CA LYS A 176 11.03 -19.75 46.94
C LYS A 176 11.16 -18.90 45.66
N GLY A 177 11.47 -19.52 44.53
CA GLY A 177 11.53 -18.88 43.21
C GLY A 177 10.16 -18.47 42.71
N ASP A 178 9.16 -19.35 42.84
CA ASP A 178 7.75 -19.06 42.54
C ASP A 178 7.29 -17.80 43.27
N VAL A 179 7.49 -17.77 44.59
CA VAL A 179 7.11 -16.63 45.45
C VAL A 179 7.83 -15.37 45.00
N ALA A 180 9.15 -15.43 44.78
CA ALA A 180 9.92 -14.28 44.34
C ALA A 180 9.40 -13.69 43.02
N ARG A 181 9.14 -14.53 42.01
CA ARG A 181 8.63 -14.09 40.70
C ARG A 181 7.21 -13.53 40.77
N ILE A 182 6.37 -14.04 41.67
CA ILE A 182 5.03 -13.49 41.92
C ILE A 182 5.12 -12.11 42.61
N ILE A 183 6.00 -11.95 43.61
CA ILE A 183 6.20 -10.66 44.27
C ILE A 183 6.79 -9.62 43.31
N MET A 184 7.78 -10.00 42.49
CA MET A 184 8.34 -9.14 41.44
C MET A 184 7.27 -8.73 40.42
N TYR A 185 6.43 -9.67 39.97
CA TYR A 185 5.29 -9.36 39.11
C TYR A 185 4.33 -8.37 39.75
N MET A 186 3.90 -8.60 40.99
CA MET A 186 2.97 -7.71 41.67
C MET A 186 3.54 -6.31 41.85
N TYR A 187 4.84 -6.20 42.12
CA TYR A 187 5.51 -4.90 42.23
C TYR A 187 5.75 -4.22 40.87
N THR A 188 5.86 -4.95 39.77
CA THR A 188 5.90 -4.36 38.43
C THR A 188 4.50 -3.95 37.99
N ARG A 189 3.51 -4.84 38.10
CA ARG A 189 2.12 -4.61 37.68
C ARG A 189 1.42 -3.52 38.48
N TYR A 190 1.69 -3.43 39.79
CA TYR A 190 1.06 -2.49 40.71
C TYR A 190 2.12 -1.70 41.51
N PRO A 191 2.91 -0.83 40.85
CA PRO A 191 4.18 -0.31 41.36
C PRO A 191 4.06 0.60 42.58
N VAL A 192 2.87 1.15 42.84
CA VAL A 192 2.59 1.95 44.03
C VAL A 192 1.90 1.13 45.13
N GLN A 193 1.03 0.19 44.74
CA GLN A 193 0.15 -0.54 45.65
C GLN A 193 0.84 -1.75 46.30
N CYS A 194 1.69 -2.45 45.55
CA CYS A 194 2.27 -3.73 45.92
C CYS A 194 3.80 -3.64 46.04
N LEU A 195 4.30 -2.78 46.94
CA LEU A 195 5.74 -2.63 47.16
C LEU A 195 6.36 -3.95 47.65
N ALA A 196 7.39 -4.46 46.99
CA ALA A 196 8.11 -5.68 47.43
C ALA A 196 8.72 -5.51 48.83
N ASN A 197 9.13 -4.29 49.16
CA ASN A 197 9.62 -3.90 50.49
C ASN A 197 8.63 -4.09 51.64
N ALA A 198 7.32 -4.21 51.37
CA ALA A 198 6.31 -4.43 52.41
C ALA A 198 6.19 -5.91 52.80
N VAL A 199 6.71 -6.84 51.98
CA VAL A 199 6.43 -8.27 52.09
C VAL A 199 7.68 -9.14 52.22
N GLY A 200 8.88 -8.57 52.11
CA GLY A 200 10.15 -9.29 52.30
C GLY A 200 10.97 -8.70 53.45
N TYR A 201 11.52 -9.58 54.27
CA TYR A 201 12.44 -9.27 55.35
C TYR A 201 13.88 -9.55 54.92
N GLY A 202 14.79 -8.61 55.19
CA GLY A 202 16.20 -8.78 54.87
C GLY A 202 16.86 -7.50 54.32
N PRO A 203 18.12 -7.62 53.89
CA PRO A 203 18.86 -6.52 53.28
C PRO A 203 18.31 -6.13 51.90
N LYS A 204 18.75 -4.97 51.42
CA LYS A 204 18.38 -4.35 50.13
C LYS A 204 19.65 -3.81 49.46
N SER A 205 20.68 -4.64 49.44
CA SER A 205 22.03 -4.28 49.00
C SER A 205 22.15 -4.18 47.48
N TYR A 206 21.32 -4.91 46.72
CA TYR A 206 21.30 -4.80 45.26
C TYR A 206 20.52 -3.57 44.79
N ASN A 207 19.35 -3.33 45.38
CA ASN A 207 18.48 -2.20 45.03
C ASN A 207 17.56 -1.83 46.19
N ALA A 208 17.40 -0.52 46.45
CA ALA A 208 16.62 -0.04 47.60
C ALA A 208 15.12 -0.40 47.58
N ASN A 209 14.59 -0.78 46.42
CA ASN A 209 13.15 -1.00 46.22
C ASN A 209 12.71 -2.47 46.31
N ILE A 210 13.66 -3.42 46.34
CA ILE A 210 13.37 -4.85 46.43
C ILE A 210 14.31 -5.50 47.45
N PRO A 211 13.78 -6.28 48.41
CA PRO A 211 14.60 -7.10 49.30
C PRO A 211 15.47 -8.09 48.52
N ASP A 212 16.73 -8.25 48.95
CA ASP A 212 17.73 -9.09 48.28
C ASP A 212 17.23 -10.54 48.12
N ILE A 213 16.48 -11.03 49.11
CA ILE A 213 15.92 -12.39 49.15
C ILE A 213 15.12 -12.74 47.90
N PHE A 214 14.41 -11.81 47.27
CA PHE A 214 13.61 -12.11 46.08
C PHE A 214 14.49 -12.24 44.83
N LEU A 215 15.58 -11.48 44.76
CA LEU A 215 16.55 -11.60 43.66
C LEU A 215 17.40 -12.88 43.81
N GLU A 216 17.74 -13.22 45.05
CA GLU A 216 18.46 -14.46 45.37
C GLU A 216 17.59 -15.70 45.14
N TRP A 217 16.35 -15.71 45.60
CA TRP A 217 15.42 -16.82 45.35
C TRP A 217 15.10 -17.00 43.87
N ASN A 218 14.95 -15.92 43.11
CA ASN A 218 14.77 -16.00 41.65
C ASN A 218 15.96 -16.69 40.95
N LYS A 219 17.17 -16.55 41.49
CA LYS A 219 18.36 -17.23 41.00
C LYS A 219 18.43 -18.68 41.48
N ASP A 220 18.24 -18.89 42.77
CA ASP A 220 18.51 -20.16 43.45
C ASP A 220 17.46 -21.23 43.16
N ASP A 221 16.25 -20.82 42.79
CA ASP A 221 15.15 -21.68 42.37
C ASP A 221 14.68 -21.30 40.95
N PRO A 222 15.29 -21.91 39.92
CA PRO A 222 15.01 -21.61 38.52
C PRO A 222 13.55 -21.86 38.14
N VAL A 223 13.08 -21.14 37.13
CA VAL A 223 11.72 -21.32 36.59
C VAL A 223 11.46 -22.78 36.22
N SER A 224 10.39 -23.35 36.78
CA SER A 224 9.99 -24.72 36.54
C SER A 224 9.06 -24.86 35.32
N ALA A 225 8.96 -26.07 34.76
CA ALA A 225 7.99 -26.36 33.71
C ALA A 225 6.54 -26.15 34.17
N TYR A 226 6.28 -26.32 35.47
CA TYR A 226 4.99 -26.07 36.09
C TYR A 226 4.63 -24.58 36.05
N GLU A 227 5.56 -23.71 36.42
CA GLU A 227 5.35 -22.25 36.35
C GLU A 227 5.13 -21.76 34.92
N ILE A 228 5.89 -22.28 33.95
CA ILE A 228 5.70 -21.94 32.53
C ILE A 228 4.27 -22.31 32.11
N ASN A 229 3.84 -23.56 32.36
CA ASN A 229 2.48 -23.99 32.02
C ASN A 229 1.40 -23.17 32.74
N ARG A 230 1.64 -22.81 34.01
CA ARG A 230 0.75 -21.95 34.78
C ARG A 230 0.64 -20.55 34.15
N ASN A 231 1.77 -19.97 33.73
CA ASN A 231 1.81 -18.66 33.08
C ASN A 231 1.05 -18.67 31.74
N GLU A 232 1.19 -19.74 30.95
CA GLU A 232 0.45 -19.93 29.69
C GLU A 232 -1.07 -20.01 29.92
N ILE A 233 -1.51 -20.78 30.92
CA ILE A 233 -2.94 -20.90 31.24
C ILE A 233 -3.50 -19.55 31.68
N ILE A 234 -2.82 -18.85 32.58
CA ILE A 234 -3.28 -17.54 33.06
C ILE A 234 -3.29 -16.52 31.93
N TYR A 235 -2.28 -16.52 31.05
CA TYR A 235 -2.26 -15.68 29.85
C TYR A 235 -3.49 -15.93 28.96
N GLY A 236 -3.91 -17.18 28.79
CA GLY A 236 -5.11 -17.54 28.04
C GLY A 236 -6.42 -16.98 28.63
N TYR A 237 -6.45 -16.63 29.92
CA TYR A 237 -7.59 -16.00 30.58
C TYR A 237 -7.42 -14.47 30.68
N GLN A 238 -6.36 -14.02 31.36
CA GLN A 238 -6.15 -12.60 31.67
C GLN A 238 -5.56 -11.81 30.51
N GLY A 239 -4.97 -12.44 29.50
CA GLY A 239 -4.30 -11.76 28.39
C GLY A 239 -2.96 -11.11 28.75
N ASN A 240 -2.50 -11.23 30.01
CA ASN A 240 -1.19 -10.76 30.45
C ASN A 240 -0.34 -11.89 31.06
N ARG A 241 0.98 -11.76 30.92
CA ARG A 241 1.99 -12.71 31.40
C ARG A 241 2.72 -12.18 32.64
N ASN A 242 3.24 -13.09 33.45
CA ASN A 242 4.29 -12.78 34.41
C ASN A 242 5.66 -12.78 33.70
N PRO A 243 6.29 -11.61 33.47
CA PRO A 243 7.53 -11.54 32.71
C PRO A 243 8.70 -12.26 33.37
N PHE A 244 8.71 -12.35 34.70
CA PHE A 244 9.80 -12.97 35.45
C PHE A 244 9.75 -14.51 35.39
N ILE A 245 8.61 -15.09 35.02
CA ILE A 245 8.51 -16.52 34.67
C ILE A 245 9.02 -16.73 33.23
N ASP A 246 8.61 -15.87 32.29
CA ASP A 246 9.04 -16.02 30.90
C ASP A 246 10.54 -15.79 30.72
N ASN A 247 11.11 -14.83 31.46
CA ASN A 247 12.54 -14.62 31.56
C ASN A 247 12.97 -14.07 32.94
N PRO A 248 13.56 -14.91 33.81
CA PRO A 248 13.98 -14.48 35.14
C PRO A 248 15.12 -13.45 35.10
N TYR A 249 15.85 -13.33 33.97
CA TYR A 249 16.90 -12.33 33.80
C TYR A 249 16.38 -10.88 33.77
N LEU A 250 15.08 -10.67 33.51
CA LEU A 250 14.46 -9.34 33.62
C LEU A 250 14.62 -8.73 35.01
N ALA A 251 14.64 -9.55 36.07
CA ALA A 251 14.92 -9.08 37.43
C ALA A 251 16.33 -8.43 37.52
N THR A 252 17.32 -9.05 36.88
CA THR A 252 18.69 -8.53 36.79
C THR A 252 18.74 -7.20 36.06
N ILE A 253 18.00 -7.07 34.96
CA ILE A 253 17.95 -5.83 34.16
C ILE A 253 17.34 -4.68 34.95
N ILE A 254 16.28 -4.96 35.72
CA ILE A 254 15.50 -3.93 36.42
C ILE A 254 16.14 -3.55 37.77
N TRP A 255 16.57 -4.53 38.56
CA TRP A 255 17.01 -4.31 39.94
C TRP A 255 18.45 -4.74 40.21
N GLY A 256 19.16 -5.31 39.23
CA GLY A 256 20.42 -5.99 39.49
C GLY A 256 20.18 -7.31 40.23
N GLY A 257 21.16 -7.73 41.03
CA GLY A 257 21.07 -8.97 41.80
C GLY A 257 22.32 -9.83 41.68
N PRO A 258 22.25 -11.08 42.17
CA PRO A 258 23.36 -12.01 42.05
C PRO A 258 23.61 -12.42 40.60
N ALA A 259 24.88 -12.53 40.21
CA ALA A 259 25.26 -12.99 38.87
C ALA A 259 24.82 -14.45 38.61
N GLY A 260 24.62 -14.83 37.35
CA GLY A 260 24.29 -16.21 36.96
C GLY A 260 22.80 -16.55 36.91
N VAL A 261 21.93 -15.54 36.88
CA VAL A 261 20.52 -15.72 36.49
C VAL A 261 20.46 -16.03 35.00
N THR A 262 19.73 -17.07 34.62
CA THR A 262 19.61 -17.51 33.23
C THR A 262 18.78 -16.54 32.40
N ASP A 263 19.31 -16.08 31.26
CA ASP A 263 18.53 -15.42 30.21
C ASP A 263 17.91 -16.49 29.29
N THR A 264 16.62 -16.76 29.48
CA THR A 264 15.89 -17.79 28.72
C THR A 264 15.64 -17.40 27.26
N TRP A 265 15.72 -16.11 26.94
CA TRP A 265 15.58 -15.58 25.58
C TRP A 265 16.93 -15.44 24.87
N GLY A 266 18.02 -15.82 25.54
CA GLY A 266 19.36 -15.94 24.97
C GLY A 266 20.13 -14.63 24.81
N ASN A 267 19.47 -13.51 24.47
CA ASN A 267 20.13 -12.23 24.23
C ASN A 267 19.24 -11.00 24.52
N THR A 268 18.68 -10.93 25.73
CA THR A 268 17.86 -9.79 26.17
C THR A 268 18.68 -8.50 26.25
N GLN A 269 19.99 -8.58 26.52
CA GLN A 269 20.93 -7.44 26.59
C GLN A 269 22.19 -7.63 25.71
N GLY A 270 22.12 -8.50 24.69
CA GLY A 270 23.26 -8.73 23.77
C GLY A 270 23.53 -7.54 22.84
N PRO A 271 24.66 -7.55 22.09
CA PRO A 271 24.95 -6.53 21.08
C PRO A 271 23.77 -6.39 20.12
N SER A 272 23.32 -5.18 19.87
CA SER A 272 22.13 -4.91 19.07
C SER A 272 22.36 -3.74 18.12
N VAL A 273 21.67 -3.77 16.98
CA VAL A 273 21.73 -2.71 15.97
C VAL A 273 20.35 -2.51 15.34
N GLY A 274 20.00 -1.26 15.06
CA GLY A 274 18.74 -0.93 14.40
C GLY A 274 18.63 0.55 14.07
N PHE A 275 17.65 0.89 13.24
CA PHE A 275 17.26 2.29 13.03
C PHE A 275 16.81 2.94 14.34
N VAL A 276 17.02 4.25 14.49
CA VAL A 276 16.54 4.99 15.67
C VAL A 276 15.01 5.13 15.64
N THR A 277 14.43 5.35 14.47
CA THR A 277 12.98 5.34 14.22
C THR A 277 12.66 4.40 13.07
N ASN A 278 11.41 3.97 12.96
CA ASN A 278 10.92 3.12 11.86
C ASN A 278 10.32 3.93 10.69
N ASN A 279 10.19 5.25 10.82
CA ASN A 279 9.74 6.12 9.75
C ASN A 279 10.36 7.53 9.80
N SER A 280 10.28 8.22 8.67
CA SER A 280 10.55 9.65 8.50
C SER A 280 9.81 10.19 7.26
N THR A 281 9.84 11.51 7.08
CA THR A 281 9.27 12.20 5.92
C THR A 281 10.27 13.21 5.39
N THR A 282 10.38 13.33 4.08
CA THR A 282 11.16 14.34 3.36
C THR A 282 10.33 14.93 2.24
N ILE A 283 10.72 16.09 1.75
CA ILE A 283 10.13 16.72 0.56
C ILE A 283 11.18 16.62 -0.54
N GLU A 284 10.71 16.32 -1.75
CA GLU A 284 11.41 16.51 -3.01
C GLU A 284 11.83 17.97 -3.16
N THR A 285 12.88 18.21 -3.92
CA THR A 285 13.34 19.57 -4.21
C THR A 285 13.91 19.59 -5.60
N ASP A 286 13.80 20.72 -6.32
CA ASP A 286 14.28 20.98 -7.69
C ASP A 286 15.77 20.65 -7.97
N THR A 287 16.49 20.16 -6.96
CA THR A 287 17.84 19.60 -7.03
C THR A 287 17.98 18.42 -6.08
N SER A 288 18.76 17.39 -6.45
CA SER A 288 19.01 16.25 -5.56
C SER A 288 19.45 16.66 -4.14
N ASN A 289 18.78 16.12 -3.13
CA ASN A 289 19.03 16.42 -1.71
C ASN A 289 19.45 15.16 -0.95
N THR A 290 20.57 15.24 -0.22
CA THR A 290 21.05 14.12 0.61
C THR A 290 20.38 14.14 1.99
N ILE A 291 19.61 13.11 2.30
CA ILE A 291 19.10 12.85 3.65
C ILE A 291 19.97 11.84 4.40
N VAL A 292 19.88 11.86 5.74
CA VAL A 292 20.62 10.96 6.62
C VAL A 292 19.70 10.22 7.58
N ILE A 293 19.75 8.88 7.56
CA ILE A 293 18.94 8.03 8.43
C ILE A 293 19.82 7.43 9.55
N PRO A 294 19.54 7.72 10.83
CA PRO A 294 20.37 7.25 11.93
C PRO A 294 20.13 5.78 12.29
N VAL A 295 21.22 5.03 12.46
CA VAL A 295 21.27 3.63 12.90
C VAL A 295 22.18 3.53 14.11
N THR A 296 21.68 2.97 15.22
CA THR A 296 22.41 2.89 16.49
C THR A 296 22.79 1.46 16.83
N PHE A 297 24.02 1.30 17.31
CA PHE A 297 24.53 0.06 17.88
C PHE A 297 24.64 0.20 19.41
N SER A 298 24.19 -0.82 20.14
CA SER A 298 24.20 -0.85 21.62
C SER A 298 24.79 -2.17 22.14
N ASN A 299 25.28 -2.15 23.38
CA ASN A 299 25.87 -3.30 24.07
C ASN A 299 27.02 -3.95 23.29
N TYR A 300 27.94 -3.13 22.79
CA TYR A 300 29.07 -3.57 21.98
C TYR A 300 29.98 -4.56 22.72
N GLU A 301 30.09 -5.77 22.15
CA GLU A 301 30.98 -6.84 22.62
C GLU A 301 32.11 -7.13 21.62
N ALA A 302 31.84 -6.99 20.32
CA ALA A 302 32.80 -7.25 19.23
C ALA A 302 32.38 -6.51 17.94
N PRO A 303 33.30 -6.30 16.97
CA PRO A 303 32.98 -5.65 15.71
C PRO A 303 31.83 -6.34 14.97
N ALA A 304 30.92 -5.53 14.44
CA ALA A 304 29.78 -6.01 13.66
C ALA A 304 29.51 -5.08 12.48
N SER A 305 29.00 -5.64 11.39
CA SER A 305 28.63 -4.90 10.20
C SER A 305 27.21 -5.24 9.77
N VAL A 306 26.54 -4.25 9.19
CA VAL A 306 25.22 -4.41 8.59
C VAL A 306 25.25 -3.98 7.13
N THR A 307 24.46 -4.63 6.29
CA THR A 307 24.12 -4.15 4.94
C THR A 307 22.78 -3.42 4.98
N VAL A 308 22.67 -2.43 4.09
CA VAL A 308 21.45 -1.66 3.84
C VAL A 308 20.98 -1.98 2.43
N SER A 309 19.68 -2.26 2.26
CA SER A 309 19.07 -2.49 0.95
C SER A 309 17.70 -1.87 0.89
N VAL A 310 17.25 -1.48 -0.30
CA VAL A 310 15.87 -1.05 -0.54
C VAL A 310 14.96 -2.28 -0.64
N ASP A 311 13.79 -2.21 -0.01
CA ASP A 311 12.76 -3.23 -0.10
C ASP A 311 11.99 -3.11 -1.42
N GLY A 312 11.63 -4.24 -2.03
CA GLY A 312 10.85 -4.26 -3.27
C GLY A 312 9.39 -3.85 -3.09
N ALA A 313 8.93 -3.61 -1.86
CA ALA A 313 7.64 -3.01 -1.55
C ALA A 313 7.66 -1.46 -1.52
N SER A 314 8.82 -0.83 -1.76
CA SER A 314 8.89 0.62 -2.00
C SER A 314 8.06 0.97 -3.23
N SER A 315 7.36 2.11 -3.22
CA SER A 315 6.75 2.66 -4.43
C SER A 315 7.77 3.43 -5.26
N ALA A 316 8.73 4.08 -4.58
CA ALA A 316 9.73 4.92 -5.22
C ALA A 316 10.57 4.19 -6.26
N GLU A 317 10.76 4.86 -7.38
CA GLU A 317 11.34 4.32 -8.58
C GLU A 317 12.87 4.44 -8.53
N GLU A 318 13.59 3.67 -9.34
CA GLU A 318 15.06 3.61 -9.24
C GLU A 318 15.75 4.94 -9.63
N THR A 319 15.02 5.86 -10.26
CA THR A 319 15.50 7.18 -10.66
C THR A 319 15.46 8.20 -9.54
N ASP A 320 14.57 8.04 -8.57
CA ASP A 320 14.18 9.12 -7.65
C ASP A 320 15.01 9.06 -6.37
N TYR A 321 15.86 8.03 -6.26
CA TYR A 321 16.81 7.92 -5.16
C TYR A 321 18.16 7.33 -5.57
N ASN A 322 19.17 7.65 -4.77
CA ASN A 322 20.48 7.01 -4.87
C ASN A 322 21.00 6.62 -3.47
N LEU A 323 21.02 5.33 -3.18
CA LEU A 323 21.52 4.79 -1.91
C LEU A 323 23.05 4.87 -1.85
N ILE A 324 23.57 5.96 -1.26
CA ILE A 324 25.01 6.17 -1.10
C ILE A 324 25.61 5.15 -0.11
N THR A 325 24.91 4.90 1.01
CA THR A 325 25.43 4.06 2.10
C THR A 325 24.78 2.69 2.12
N SER A 326 25.44 1.70 1.50
CA SER A 326 24.95 0.32 1.44
C SER A 326 25.43 -0.58 2.59
N SER A 327 26.31 -0.08 3.47
CA SER A 327 26.75 -0.82 4.65
C SER A 327 27.27 0.10 5.76
N LEU A 328 27.15 -0.36 7.00
CA LEU A 328 27.70 0.28 8.19
C LEU A 328 28.55 -0.72 8.99
N SER A 329 29.60 -0.25 9.66
CA SER A 329 30.47 -1.10 10.50
C SER A 329 30.71 -0.45 11.85
N PHE A 330 30.40 -1.17 12.93
CA PHE A 330 30.46 -0.68 14.30
C PHE A 330 31.62 -1.35 15.05
N THR A 331 32.41 -0.53 15.75
CA THR A 331 33.56 -0.96 16.58
C THR A 331 33.46 -0.49 18.03
N ALA A 332 32.34 0.15 18.37
CA ALA A 332 31.92 0.57 19.70
C ALA A 332 30.40 0.85 19.65
N ASP A 333 29.80 1.12 20.81
CA ASP A 333 28.46 1.70 20.87
C ASP A 333 28.43 3.07 20.19
N GLY A 334 27.31 3.38 19.53
CA GLY A 334 27.10 4.68 18.92
C GLY A 334 26.19 4.65 17.70
N THR A 335 25.91 5.85 17.18
CA THR A 335 25.05 6.07 16.01
C THR A 335 25.88 6.36 14.77
N GLN A 336 25.58 5.66 13.68
CA GLN A 336 26.05 5.98 12.33
C GLN A 336 24.86 6.35 11.46
N HIS A 337 25.12 6.87 10.26
CA HIS A 337 24.08 7.38 9.37
C HIS A 337 24.16 6.72 8.02
N ILE A 338 23.00 6.36 7.48
CA ILE A 338 22.83 5.97 6.09
C ILE A 338 22.57 7.25 5.31
N ALA A 339 23.45 7.59 4.37
CA ALA A 339 23.22 8.66 3.41
C ALA A 339 22.47 8.12 2.18
N LEU A 340 21.47 8.89 1.74
CA LEU A 340 20.59 8.63 0.61
C LEU A 340 20.34 9.96 -0.10
N ASP A 341 20.53 10.02 -1.40
CA ASP A 341 20.04 11.16 -2.19
C ASP A 341 18.60 10.88 -2.60
N ILE A 342 17.75 11.89 -2.49
CA ILE A 342 16.43 11.99 -3.13
C ILE A 342 16.60 12.89 -4.34
N ASN A 343 16.14 12.45 -5.51
CA ASN A 343 16.27 13.14 -6.79
C ASN A 343 14.90 13.63 -7.22
N ASP A 344 14.85 14.90 -7.61
CA ASP A 344 13.71 15.51 -8.30
C ASP A 344 13.34 14.71 -9.55
N ASP A 345 12.05 14.44 -9.73
CA ASP A 345 11.49 13.96 -10.98
C ASP A 345 10.52 14.97 -11.62
N ALA A 346 9.51 14.53 -12.34
CA ALA A 346 8.52 15.39 -12.99
C ALA A 346 7.09 14.86 -12.82
N ASP A 347 6.92 13.76 -12.10
CA ASP A 347 5.67 13.03 -11.98
C ASP A 347 5.08 13.39 -10.62
N TYR A 348 3.85 13.93 -10.57
CA TYR A 348 3.26 14.35 -9.30
C TYR A 348 2.78 13.15 -8.47
N ASP A 349 3.65 12.55 -7.66
CA ASP A 349 3.26 11.50 -6.74
C ASP A 349 4.03 11.45 -5.42
N THR A 350 3.27 11.25 -4.33
CA THR A 350 3.88 11.02 -3.01
C THR A 350 4.21 9.55 -2.86
N GLU A 351 5.48 9.28 -2.61
CA GLU A 351 6.01 7.93 -2.63
C GLU A 351 6.59 7.46 -1.30
N THR A 352 6.94 6.18 -1.25
CA THR A 352 7.61 5.57 -0.11
C THR A 352 8.84 4.78 -0.50
N LEU A 353 9.94 5.03 0.20
CA LEU A 353 11.16 4.25 0.13
C LEU A 353 11.39 3.48 1.43
N ILE A 354 11.53 2.17 1.36
CA ILE A 354 11.69 1.29 2.53
C ILE A 354 13.12 0.76 2.58
N LEU A 355 13.85 1.09 3.64
CA LEU A 355 15.22 0.60 3.87
C LEU A 355 15.21 -0.59 4.84
N ASN A 356 15.95 -1.64 4.50
CA ASN A 356 16.16 -2.85 5.29
C ASN A 356 17.58 -2.92 5.84
N LEU A 357 17.73 -3.38 7.08
CA LEU A 357 19.00 -3.78 7.67
C LEU A 357 19.16 -5.30 7.71
N ALA A 358 20.34 -5.78 7.35
CA ALA A 358 20.74 -7.17 7.55
C ALA A 358 22.13 -7.27 8.18
N ILE A 359 22.32 -8.17 9.15
CA ILE A 359 23.64 -8.43 9.74
C ILE A 359 24.54 -9.10 8.69
N SER A 360 25.65 -8.47 8.35
CA SER A 360 26.65 -9.01 7.41
C SER A 360 27.87 -9.59 8.12
N SER A 361 28.17 -9.16 9.34
CA SER A 361 29.16 -9.79 10.22
C SER A 361 28.91 -9.47 11.70
N GLY A 362 29.47 -10.29 12.59
CA GLY A 362 29.29 -10.18 14.04
C GLY A 362 28.11 -11.00 14.56
N ASN A 363 27.79 -10.82 15.84
CA ASN A 363 26.70 -11.50 16.54
C ASN A 363 25.62 -10.54 17.04
N ALA A 364 25.57 -9.33 16.47
CA ALA A 364 24.56 -8.35 16.84
C ALA A 364 23.15 -8.81 16.42
N ILE A 365 22.15 -8.34 17.14
CA ILE A 365 20.74 -8.63 16.84
C ILE A 365 20.09 -7.40 16.21
N LEU A 366 19.33 -7.63 15.14
CA LEU A 366 18.50 -6.58 14.55
C LEU A 366 17.32 -6.26 15.46
N ARG A 367 17.16 -4.98 15.78
CA ARG A 367 15.99 -4.45 16.50
C ARG A 367 15.03 -3.84 15.49
N VAL A 368 15.07 -2.53 15.30
CA VAL A 368 14.33 -1.84 14.23
C VAL A 368 15.03 -2.14 12.91
N LEU A 369 14.51 -3.11 12.17
CA LEU A 369 15.15 -3.66 10.97
C LEU A 369 14.69 -2.96 9.67
N GLN A 370 13.59 -2.22 9.71
CA GLN A 370 13.07 -1.44 8.57
C GLN A 370 12.89 0.03 8.94
N HIS A 371 13.07 0.90 7.95
CA HIS A 371 12.75 2.32 8.04
C HIS A 371 12.05 2.77 6.76
N THR A 372 10.84 3.32 6.87
CA THR A 372 10.07 3.85 5.74
C THR A 372 10.20 5.36 5.66
N ILE A 373 10.67 5.87 4.53
CA ILE A 373 10.71 7.30 4.21
C ILE A 373 9.50 7.60 3.33
N THR A 374 8.66 8.55 3.73
CA THR A 374 7.67 9.16 2.83
C THR A 374 8.32 10.34 2.12
N ILE A 375 8.29 10.33 0.81
CA ILE A 375 8.83 11.38 -0.06
C ILE A 375 7.62 12.18 -0.56
N ILE A 376 7.55 13.46 -0.18
CA ILE A 376 6.48 14.36 -0.59
C ILE A 376 6.95 15.13 -1.82
N ASP A 377 6.17 15.01 -2.87
CA ASP A 377 6.32 15.71 -4.14
C ASP A 377 6.27 17.25 -4.02
N ASN A 378 7.07 17.95 -4.81
CA ASN A 378 7.12 19.42 -4.92
C ASN A 378 6.53 19.98 -6.24
N ASP A 379 6.16 19.14 -7.18
CA ASP A 379 5.59 19.51 -8.48
C ASP A 379 4.15 19.99 -8.37
N ILE A 380 3.71 20.64 -9.46
CA ILE A 380 2.36 21.16 -9.59
C ILE A 380 1.52 20.08 -10.28
N PRO A 381 0.43 19.59 -9.65
CA PRO A 381 -0.42 18.58 -10.27
C PRO A 381 -1.09 19.09 -11.55
N ASN A 382 -1.20 18.24 -12.56
CA ASN A 382 -1.84 18.55 -13.84
C ASN A 382 -3.37 18.47 -13.73
N ILE A 383 -3.97 19.56 -13.26
CA ILE A 383 -5.43 19.77 -13.25
C ILE A 383 -5.81 20.68 -14.42
N VAL A 384 -6.69 20.21 -15.30
CA VAL A 384 -7.05 20.91 -16.55
C VAL A 384 -8.51 21.38 -16.49
N ILE A 385 -8.79 22.62 -16.89
CA ILE A 385 -10.15 23.14 -17.12
C ILE A 385 -10.64 22.61 -18.47
N THR A 386 -11.76 21.87 -18.46
CA THR A 386 -12.21 21.06 -19.61
C THR A 386 -13.56 21.45 -20.18
N GLU A 387 -14.37 22.18 -19.42
CA GLU A 387 -15.70 22.65 -19.84
C GLU A 387 -16.05 23.94 -19.11
N ILE A 388 -16.69 24.87 -19.81
CA ILE A 388 -17.12 26.18 -19.28
C ILE A 388 -18.53 26.48 -19.78
N MET A 389 -19.49 26.64 -18.86
CA MET A 389 -20.83 27.16 -19.15
C MET A 389 -20.89 28.63 -18.71
N GLN A 390 -20.54 29.55 -19.60
CA GLN A 390 -20.60 30.98 -19.28
C GLN A 390 -21.98 31.63 -19.53
N ASN A 391 -22.85 31.00 -20.33
CA ASN A 391 -24.10 31.62 -20.80
C ASN A 391 -25.26 30.61 -20.83
N PRO A 392 -25.75 30.18 -19.65
CA PRO A 392 -26.89 29.27 -19.57
C PRO A 392 -28.15 29.93 -20.16
N ASN A 393 -29.01 29.13 -20.79
CA ASN A 393 -30.28 29.62 -21.35
C ASN A 393 -31.49 28.98 -20.67
N ALA A 394 -31.31 27.82 -20.04
CA ALA A 394 -32.36 27.15 -19.29
C ALA A 394 -32.67 27.83 -17.95
N VAL A 395 -31.66 28.44 -17.34
CA VAL A 395 -31.71 29.12 -16.03
C VAL A 395 -30.92 30.43 -16.09
N PHE A 396 -30.92 31.21 -15.02
CA PHE A 396 -30.12 32.44 -14.96
C PHE A 396 -28.64 32.13 -14.77
N ASP A 397 -27.77 33.01 -15.25
CA ASP A 397 -26.31 33.03 -15.03
C ASP A 397 -25.93 32.72 -13.57
N SER A 398 -26.60 33.38 -12.61
CA SER A 398 -26.36 33.18 -11.17
C SER A 398 -26.68 31.77 -10.65
N ASP A 399 -27.40 30.98 -11.43
CA ASP A 399 -27.78 29.60 -11.09
C ASP A 399 -27.06 28.57 -11.98
N GLY A 400 -26.85 28.85 -13.27
CA GLY A 400 -26.41 27.85 -14.25
C GLY A 400 -24.94 27.91 -14.67
N GLU A 401 -24.18 28.91 -14.24
CA GLU A 401 -22.75 29.00 -14.57
C GLU A 401 -21.94 27.94 -13.82
N TYR A 402 -21.09 27.23 -14.56
CA TYR A 402 -20.14 26.25 -14.03
C TYR A 402 -18.90 26.16 -14.90
N PHE A 403 -17.84 25.58 -14.34
CA PHE A 403 -16.72 25.04 -15.09
C PHE A 403 -16.33 23.66 -14.53
N GLU A 404 -15.67 22.87 -15.36
CA GLU A 404 -15.24 21.51 -15.05
C GLU A 404 -13.72 21.44 -14.96
N LEU A 405 -13.25 20.66 -14.00
CA LEU A 405 -11.84 20.29 -13.85
C LEU A 405 -11.67 18.79 -14.09
N TYR A 406 -10.59 18.44 -14.78
CA TYR A 406 -10.13 17.07 -14.96
C TYR A 406 -8.75 16.89 -14.32
N ASN A 407 -8.58 15.80 -13.58
CA ASN A 407 -7.28 15.42 -13.04
C ASN A 407 -6.56 14.51 -14.02
N ALA A 408 -5.51 15.02 -14.65
CA ALA A 408 -4.69 14.23 -15.57
C ALA A 408 -3.69 13.32 -14.85
N GLU A 409 -3.58 13.42 -13.52
CA GLU A 409 -2.77 12.52 -12.71
C GLU A 409 -3.46 11.17 -12.49
N THR A 410 -2.66 10.16 -12.13
CA THR A 410 -3.18 8.83 -11.74
C THR A 410 -3.59 8.78 -10.26
N THR A 411 -3.15 9.75 -9.47
CA THR A 411 -3.44 9.87 -8.03
C THR A 411 -4.46 10.98 -7.76
N SER A 412 -5.11 10.93 -6.60
CA SER A 412 -6.13 11.92 -6.24
C SER A 412 -5.50 13.23 -5.74
N VAL A 413 -6.04 14.37 -6.17
CA VAL A 413 -5.60 15.70 -5.72
C VAL A 413 -6.68 16.33 -4.83
N ASN A 414 -6.30 16.92 -3.69
CA ASN A 414 -7.21 17.67 -2.82
C ASN A 414 -7.01 19.17 -3.04
N LEU A 415 -8.07 19.85 -3.48
CA LEU A 415 -8.06 21.27 -3.84
C LEU A 415 -8.33 22.20 -2.64
N ASN A 416 -8.40 21.67 -1.42
CA ASN A 416 -8.61 22.46 -0.21
C ASN A 416 -7.54 23.56 -0.06
N GLY A 417 -7.97 24.81 0.03
CA GLY A 417 -7.10 25.98 0.13
C GLY A 417 -6.61 26.53 -1.21
N TRP A 418 -6.92 25.89 -2.34
CA TRP A 418 -6.68 26.45 -3.66
C TRP A 418 -7.59 27.65 -3.91
N THR A 419 -7.22 28.50 -4.88
CA THR A 419 -7.98 29.70 -5.22
C THR A 419 -8.37 29.68 -6.69
N ILE A 420 -9.64 29.99 -6.94
CA ILE A 420 -10.21 30.31 -8.25
C ILE A 420 -10.18 31.85 -8.35
N SER A 421 -9.77 32.40 -9.48
CA SER A 421 -9.70 33.86 -9.66
C SER A 421 -9.79 34.26 -11.12
N ASP A 422 -10.03 35.55 -11.36
CA ASP A 422 -9.89 36.20 -12.66
C ASP A 422 -8.77 37.27 -12.63
N ASN A 423 -8.56 37.99 -13.75
CA ASN A 423 -7.61 39.12 -13.75
C ASN A 423 -8.21 40.44 -13.23
N ASP A 424 -9.53 40.49 -13.02
CA ASP A 424 -10.29 41.70 -12.67
C ASP A 424 -10.33 41.93 -11.14
N GLY A 425 -9.88 40.94 -10.38
CA GLY A 425 -9.63 41.00 -8.94
C GLY A 425 -10.64 40.23 -8.10
N ASP A 426 -11.56 39.51 -8.74
CA ASP A 426 -12.51 38.63 -8.10
C ASP A 426 -11.86 37.26 -7.84
N SER A 427 -12.17 36.66 -6.69
CA SER A 427 -11.54 35.40 -6.27
C SER A 427 -12.36 34.64 -5.24
N HIS A 428 -12.17 33.33 -5.22
CA HIS A 428 -12.81 32.40 -4.31
C HIS A 428 -11.80 31.36 -3.85
N SER A 429 -11.59 31.25 -2.54
CA SER A 429 -10.78 30.18 -1.96
C SER A 429 -11.64 28.95 -1.67
N ILE A 430 -11.19 27.78 -2.13
CA ILE A 430 -11.82 26.50 -1.87
C ILE A 430 -11.62 26.15 -0.39
N VAL A 431 -12.71 25.89 0.33
CA VAL A 431 -12.70 25.58 1.76
C VAL A 431 -13.30 24.21 2.01
N GLY A 432 -12.54 23.36 2.71
CA GLY A 432 -12.91 21.98 2.98
C GLY A 432 -12.29 21.05 1.95
N ASP A 433 -12.24 19.76 2.28
CA ASP A 433 -11.68 18.75 1.38
C ASP A 433 -12.55 18.62 0.13
N LEU A 434 -11.94 18.89 -1.03
CA LEU A 434 -12.52 18.71 -2.35
C LEU A 434 -11.53 17.87 -3.15
N ILE A 435 -11.83 16.59 -3.29
CA ILE A 435 -10.91 15.61 -3.84
C ILE A 435 -11.34 15.26 -5.26
N ILE A 436 -10.45 15.47 -6.23
CA ILE A 436 -10.59 14.95 -7.58
C ILE A 436 -9.80 13.64 -7.67
N PRO A 437 -10.44 12.47 -7.89
CA PRO A 437 -9.73 11.21 -8.13
C PRO A 437 -8.80 11.32 -9.35
N GLY A 438 -7.81 10.43 -9.45
CA GLY A 438 -6.96 10.34 -10.64
C GLY A 438 -7.77 9.94 -11.87
N GLU A 439 -7.48 10.57 -13.00
CA GLU A 439 -8.19 10.37 -14.29
C GLU A 439 -9.71 10.61 -14.20
N ASP A 440 -10.16 11.52 -13.34
CA ASP A 440 -11.59 11.80 -13.08
C ASP A 440 -11.91 13.30 -13.10
N PHE A 441 -13.20 13.64 -13.04
CA PHE A 441 -13.74 14.99 -13.20
C PHE A 441 -14.44 15.48 -11.93
N ILE A 442 -14.44 16.81 -11.73
CA ILE A 442 -15.36 17.48 -10.81
C ILE A 442 -15.91 18.76 -11.44
N VAL A 443 -17.09 19.17 -10.97
CA VAL A 443 -17.79 20.36 -11.45
C VAL A 443 -17.86 21.41 -10.35
N LEU A 444 -17.41 22.62 -10.68
CA LEU A 444 -17.51 23.79 -9.82
C LEU A 444 -18.56 24.73 -10.40
N GLY A 445 -19.57 25.09 -9.61
CA GLY A 445 -20.72 25.87 -10.07
C GLY A 445 -21.14 26.95 -9.09
N ARG A 446 -21.98 27.88 -9.54
CA ARG A 446 -22.49 28.97 -8.70
C ARG A 446 -23.65 28.58 -7.79
N ASN A 447 -24.30 27.46 -8.09
CA ASN A 447 -25.44 26.94 -7.35
C ASN A 447 -25.43 25.40 -7.42
N ASN A 448 -25.37 24.75 -6.25
CA ASN A 448 -25.36 23.28 -6.16
C ASN A 448 -26.76 22.64 -6.04
N ASP A 449 -27.84 23.43 -5.98
CA ASP A 449 -29.19 22.89 -6.00
C ASP A 449 -29.59 22.55 -7.44
N SER A 450 -29.47 21.26 -7.76
CA SER A 450 -29.79 20.69 -9.08
C SER A 450 -31.22 20.95 -9.55
N ASN A 451 -32.14 21.32 -8.66
CA ASN A 451 -33.51 21.68 -9.04
C ASN A 451 -33.60 23.09 -9.63
N THR A 452 -32.56 23.91 -9.47
CA THR A 452 -32.56 25.34 -9.83
C THR A 452 -31.42 25.73 -10.77
N ASN A 453 -30.34 24.95 -10.83
CA ASN A 453 -29.17 25.22 -11.68
C ASN A 453 -29.25 24.62 -13.11
N GLY A 454 -30.41 24.10 -13.52
CA GLY A 454 -30.56 23.45 -14.83
C GLY A 454 -30.26 21.94 -14.84
N GLY A 455 -30.08 21.33 -13.67
CA GLY A 455 -29.88 19.88 -13.52
C GLY A 455 -28.42 19.45 -13.42
N VAL A 456 -27.49 20.40 -13.28
CA VAL A 456 -26.06 20.14 -13.15
C VAL A 456 -25.76 19.56 -11.77
N LEU A 457 -24.99 18.46 -11.71
CA LEU A 457 -24.44 17.97 -10.47
C LEU A 457 -23.14 18.72 -10.17
N VAL A 458 -23.21 19.66 -9.23
CA VAL A 458 -22.06 20.48 -8.82
C VAL A 458 -21.43 19.85 -7.58
N ASP A 459 -20.13 19.55 -7.66
CA ASP A 459 -19.34 19.02 -6.55
C ASP A 459 -18.94 20.12 -5.56
N TYR A 460 -18.76 21.34 -6.05
CA TYR A 460 -18.39 22.48 -5.23
C TYR A 460 -19.06 23.79 -5.65
N GLU A 461 -19.74 24.44 -4.72
CA GLU A 461 -20.36 25.75 -4.92
C GLU A 461 -19.36 26.87 -4.63
N TYR A 462 -19.01 27.67 -5.64
CA TYR A 462 -18.15 28.86 -5.50
C TYR A 462 -18.98 30.15 -5.45
N THR A 463 -18.38 31.22 -4.91
CA THR A 463 -19.05 32.52 -4.78
C THR A 463 -18.10 33.66 -5.09
N GLY A 464 -18.64 34.84 -5.44
CA GLY A 464 -17.82 36.03 -5.63
C GLY A 464 -16.99 36.04 -6.91
N ILE A 465 -17.25 35.11 -7.82
CA ILE A 465 -16.77 35.06 -9.21
C ILE A 465 -18.02 34.91 -10.08
N ASP A 466 -18.10 35.67 -11.16
CA ASP A 466 -19.13 35.58 -12.20
C ASP A 466 -18.42 35.15 -13.50
N LEU A 467 -19.02 34.27 -14.31
CA LEU A 467 -18.47 33.92 -15.63
C LEU A 467 -19.11 34.82 -16.69
N SER A 468 -18.43 35.87 -17.11
CA SER A 468 -18.95 36.83 -18.08
C SER A 468 -19.37 36.14 -19.38
N ASN A 469 -20.61 36.40 -19.80
CA ASN A 469 -21.18 35.99 -21.09
C ASN A 469 -20.34 36.37 -22.32
N GLY A 470 -19.34 37.26 -22.18
CA GLY A 470 -18.47 37.71 -23.26
C GLY A 470 -17.04 37.21 -23.09
N ALA A 471 -16.15 38.11 -22.64
CA ALA A 471 -14.76 37.78 -22.33
C ALA A 471 -14.59 37.62 -20.82
N ASP A 472 -13.76 36.66 -20.41
CA ASP A 472 -13.40 36.42 -19.02
C ASP A 472 -12.19 35.48 -18.88
N GLU A 473 -11.71 35.31 -17.65
CA GLU A 473 -10.67 34.37 -17.30
C GLU A 473 -11.01 33.51 -16.08
N ILE A 474 -10.66 32.22 -16.16
CA ILE A 474 -10.64 31.30 -15.02
C ILE A 474 -9.18 30.95 -14.75
N ILE A 475 -8.66 31.31 -13.59
CA ILE A 475 -7.30 31.03 -13.13
C ILE A 475 -7.37 30.20 -11.87
N LEU A 476 -6.75 29.02 -11.90
CA LEU A 476 -6.65 28.10 -10.76
C LEU A 476 -5.25 28.18 -10.16
N THR A 477 -5.14 28.48 -8.87
CA THR A 477 -3.85 28.53 -8.16
C THR A 477 -3.83 27.63 -6.93
N ASP A 478 -2.72 26.93 -6.71
CA ASP A 478 -2.51 26.05 -5.56
C ASP A 478 -2.30 26.83 -4.24
N THR A 479 -2.09 26.10 -3.14
CA THR A 479 -1.81 26.69 -1.81
C THR A 479 -0.47 27.43 -1.72
N ASN A 480 0.45 27.18 -2.66
CA ASN A 480 1.76 27.82 -2.75
C ASN A 480 1.75 29.03 -3.69
N THR A 481 0.58 29.43 -4.20
CA THR A 481 0.36 30.52 -5.16
C THR A 481 0.92 30.25 -6.57
N ASN A 482 1.21 29.00 -6.89
CA ASN A 482 1.53 28.59 -8.26
C ASN A 482 0.25 28.54 -9.09
N GLU A 483 0.31 29.01 -10.33
CA GLU A 483 -0.77 28.83 -11.30
C GLU A 483 -0.75 27.39 -11.80
N VAL A 484 -1.85 26.68 -11.56
CA VAL A 484 -2.05 25.30 -11.97
C VAL A 484 -2.59 25.27 -13.39
N ASP A 485 -3.62 26.07 -13.67
CA ASP A 485 -4.22 26.16 -14.99
C ASP A 485 -4.95 27.49 -15.21
N ARG A 486 -5.15 27.84 -16.49
CA ARG A 486 -5.85 29.06 -16.92
C ARG A 486 -6.56 28.90 -18.25
N VAL A 487 -7.79 29.39 -18.32
CA VAL A 487 -8.52 29.63 -19.58
C VAL A 487 -8.94 31.10 -19.66
N ALA A 488 -8.60 31.78 -20.76
CA ALA A 488 -8.95 33.18 -21.01
C ALA A 488 -9.68 33.34 -22.35
N TYR A 489 -11.00 33.45 -22.31
CA TYR A 489 -11.85 33.52 -23.50
C TYR A 489 -12.18 34.98 -23.88
N ASP A 490 -12.28 35.28 -25.18
CA ASP A 490 -12.10 36.65 -25.71
C ASP A 490 -13.40 37.41 -26.06
N GLY A 491 -14.58 36.82 -25.85
CA GLY A 491 -15.88 37.37 -26.26
C GLY A 491 -15.95 37.77 -27.75
N GLY A 492 -15.05 37.22 -28.56
CA GLY A 492 -14.78 37.58 -29.94
C GLY A 492 -15.17 36.48 -30.93
N ILE A 493 -14.52 36.46 -32.09
CA ILE A 493 -14.79 35.44 -33.14
C ILE A 493 -13.92 34.19 -33.00
N ASN A 494 -12.91 34.22 -32.13
CA ASN A 494 -11.94 33.12 -32.03
C ASN A 494 -12.41 32.06 -31.05
N TRP A 495 -12.83 32.47 -29.85
CA TRP A 495 -13.42 31.56 -28.87
C TRP A 495 -14.89 31.28 -29.20
N PRO A 496 -15.40 30.07 -28.91
CA PRO A 496 -16.83 29.82 -28.98
C PRO A 496 -17.58 30.72 -27.99
N ASP A 497 -18.65 31.38 -28.44
CA ASP A 497 -19.52 32.21 -27.58
C ASP A 497 -20.98 31.71 -27.69
N PRO A 498 -21.28 30.52 -27.13
CA PRO A 498 -22.62 29.93 -27.17
C PRO A 498 -23.60 30.60 -26.20
N THR A 499 -24.90 30.46 -26.49
CA THR A 499 -25.99 30.67 -25.53
C THR A 499 -26.73 29.35 -25.37
N GLY A 500 -26.86 28.85 -24.14
CA GLY A 500 -27.48 27.55 -23.83
C GLY A 500 -26.61 26.34 -24.17
N ALA A 501 -25.30 26.52 -24.24
CA ALA A 501 -24.34 25.44 -24.43
C ALA A 501 -23.00 25.80 -23.78
N ALA A 502 -22.27 24.80 -23.29
CA ALA A 502 -20.92 24.98 -22.79
C ALA A 502 -19.91 25.11 -23.94
N MET A 503 -18.81 25.82 -23.66
CA MET A 503 -17.55 25.61 -24.35
C MET A 503 -16.90 24.34 -23.79
N ILE A 504 -16.49 23.41 -24.66
CA ILE A 504 -15.80 22.19 -24.27
C ILE A 504 -14.39 22.15 -24.87
N TYR A 505 -13.44 21.66 -24.09
CA TYR A 505 -12.06 21.48 -24.49
C TYR A 505 -11.90 20.20 -25.30
N ILE A 506 -11.25 20.32 -26.45
CA ILE A 506 -10.98 19.25 -27.42
C ILE A 506 -9.48 19.07 -27.66
N GLY A 507 -8.67 19.52 -26.70
CA GLY A 507 -7.24 19.23 -26.64
C GLY A 507 -6.92 17.98 -25.82
N SER A 508 -5.66 17.57 -25.80
CA SER A 508 -5.15 16.64 -24.78
C SER A 508 -4.74 17.37 -23.50
N THR A 509 -4.47 16.60 -22.46
CA THR A 509 -3.92 17.06 -21.17
C THR A 509 -2.50 17.64 -21.25
N THR A 510 -1.85 17.55 -22.42
CA THR A 510 -0.51 18.09 -22.68
C THR A 510 -0.53 19.32 -23.57
N GLU A 511 -1.68 19.63 -24.17
CA GLU A 511 -1.88 20.84 -24.98
C GLU A 511 -2.37 21.97 -24.07
N ASN A 512 -2.05 23.21 -24.44
CA ASN A 512 -2.45 24.38 -23.65
C ASN A 512 -3.93 24.70 -23.91
N ASN A 513 -4.79 24.46 -22.92
CA ASN A 513 -6.21 24.78 -22.98
C ASN A 513 -6.51 26.29 -23.01
N ASN A 514 -5.53 27.17 -22.89
CA ASN A 514 -5.67 28.59 -23.21
C ASN A 514 -5.57 28.89 -24.74
N THR A 515 -5.72 27.87 -25.58
CA THR A 515 -5.66 28.00 -27.05
C THR A 515 -7.04 27.83 -27.67
N PHE A 516 -7.61 28.91 -28.21
CA PHE A 516 -9.01 28.96 -28.69
C PHE A 516 -9.40 27.86 -29.71
N ASN A 517 -8.48 27.39 -30.56
CA ASN A 517 -8.77 26.37 -31.58
C ASN A 517 -8.92 24.96 -30.99
N LEU A 518 -8.66 24.80 -29.70
CA LEU A 518 -8.92 23.60 -28.92
C LEU A 518 -10.23 23.70 -28.13
N TRP A 519 -11.10 24.67 -28.43
CA TRP A 519 -12.43 24.78 -27.84
C TRP A 519 -13.51 24.75 -28.91
N ARG A 520 -14.66 24.17 -28.56
CA ARG A 520 -15.86 24.19 -29.40
C ARG A 520 -17.11 24.34 -28.55
N THR A 521 -18.21 24.72 -29.19
CA THR A 521 -19.54 24.66 -28.59
C THR A 521 -19.99 23.20 -28.48
N ALA A 522 -20.42 22.78 -27.29
CA ALA A 522 -21.04 21.47 -27.07
C ALA A 522 -22.31 21.30 -27.91
N THR A 523 -22.49 20.13 -28.53
CA THR A 523 -23.68 19.87 -29.38
C THR A 523 -24.67 18.86 -28.82
N ALA A 524 -24.39 18.32 -27.64
CA ALA A 524 -25.23 17.36 -26.92
C ALA A 524 -25.34 17.73 -25.44
N SER A 525 -26.44 17.28 -24.81
CA SER A 525 -26.60 17.31 -23.35
C SER A 525 -26.28 15.92 -22.82
N GLU A 526 -25.24 15.82 -22.00
CA GLU A 526 -24.79 14.60 -21.34
C GLU A 526 -24.77 14.87 -19.83
N ASN A 527 -25.50 14.10 -19.04
CA ASN A 527 -25.60 14.29 -17.59
C ASN A 527 -26.20 15.66 -17.14
N ILE A 528 -26.95 16.33 -18.02
CA ILE A 528 -27.71 17.55 -17.74
C ILE A 528 -29.07 17.52 -18.47
N ASP A 529 -30.08 18.24 -17.96
CA ASP A 529 -31.47 18.15 -18.44
C ASP A 529 -31.80 19.08 -19.63
N THR A 530 -31.07 20.18 -19.85
CA THR A 530 -31.56 21.28 -20.70
C THR A 530 -30.54 21.93 -21.63
N ASP A 531 -29.49 22.58 -21.12
CA ASP A 531 -28.43 23.19 -21.93
C ASP A 531 -27.44 22.11 -22.44
N PHE A 532 -26.68 22.40 -23.50
CA PHE A 532 -25.68 21.44 -24.03
C PHE A 532 -24.39 21.50 -23.23
N GLY A 533 -23.80 20.36 -22.95
CA GLY A 533 -22.63 20.21 -22.07
C GLY A 533 -22.52 18.77 -21.57
N SER A 534 -21.41 18.47 -20.91
CA SER A 534 -21.05 17.16 -20.38
C SER A 534 -20.53 17.23 -18.93
N PRO A 535 -21.16 17.99 -18.01
CA PRO A 535 -20.61 18.20 -16.68
C PRO A 535 -20.43 16.90 -15.88
N GLY A 536 -19.21 16.70 -15.37
CA GLY A 536 -18.79 15.61 -14.50
C GLY A 536 -18.45 14.32 -15.24
N LEU A 537 -18.18 14.36 -16.54
CA LEU A 537 -17.81 13.19 -17.32
C LEU A 537 -16.95 13.54 -18.53
N MET A 538 -16.20 12.55 -19.05
CA MET A 538 -15.58 12.68 -20.36
C MET A 538 -16.66 12.65 -21.45
N GLY A 539 -17.04 13.83 -21.95
CA GLY A 539 -18.05 13.98 -22.99
C GLY A 539 -17.65 13.29 -24.28
N ASN A 540 -18.62 12.83 -25.08
CA ASN A 540 -18.32 12.14 -26.35
C ASN A 540 -17.54 13.01 -27.36
N GLU A 541 -17.52 14.32 -27.15
CA GLU A 541 -16.85 15.31 -28.00
C GLU A 541 -15.45 15.72 -27.49
N GLN A 542 -15.11 15.37 -26.24
CA GLN A 542 -13.80 15.63 -25.63
C GLN A 542 -12.81 14.52 -26.01
N ILE A 543 -11.51 14.85 -26.04
CA ILE A 543 -10.45 13.93 -26.48
C ILE A 543 -9.23 13.90 -25.55
N LEU A 544 -9.44 14.20 -24.27
CA LEU A 544 -8.39 14.35 -23.25
C LEU A 544 -7.40 13.17 -23.20
N ASP A 545 -7.91 11.94 -23.33
CA ASP A 545 -7.13 10.69 -23.28
C ASP A 545 -6.66 10.18 -24.67
N TYR A 546 -6.62 11.05 -25.68
CA TYR A 546 -6.17 10.66 -27.02
C TYR A 546 -4.64 10.72 -27.11
N LEU A 547 -4.08 9.86 -27.96
CA LEU A 547 -2.74 10.05 -28.51
C LEU A 547 -2.82 11.19 -29.53
N VAL A 548 -2.17 12.32 -29.27
CA VAL A 548 -2.19 13.50 -30.11
C VAL A 548 -0.83 13.68 -30.77
N TYR A 549 -0.83 13.80 -32.10
CA TYR A 549 0.33 14.29 -32.85
C TYR A 549 0.13 15.75 -33.22
N ALA A 550 0.94 16.62 -32.63
CA ALA A 550 0.93 18.07 -32.81
C ALA A 550 2.34 18.64 -32.73
N ASN A 551 2.63 19.73 -33.43
CA ASN A 551 3.92 20.41 -33.42
C ASN A 551 5.11 19.48 -33.72
N GLY A 552 4.91 18.48 -34.59
CA GLY A 552 5.94 17.51 -34.97
C GLY A 552 6.24 16.38 -33.96
N ALA A 553 5.50 16.25 -32.86
CA ALA A 553 5.70 15.21 -31.86
C ALA A 553 4.37 14.58 -31.37
N TRP A 554 4.46 13.35 -30.85
CA TRP A 554 3.36 12.72 -30.11
C TRP A 554 3.41 13.15 -28.65
N ASN A 555 2.25 13.36 -28.01
CA ASN A 555 2.17 13.40 -26.54
C ASN A 555 2.60 12.05 -25.93
N ASN A 556 2.16 10.93 -26.51
CA ASN A 556 2.61 9.59 -26.21
C ASN A 556 2.69 8.77 -27.52
N PRO A 557 3.87 8.25 -27.92
CA PRO A 557 4.01 7.53 -29.17
C PRO A 557 3.16 6.24 -29.22
N PRO A 558 2.39 6.02 -30.30
CA PRO A 558 1.62 4.81 -30.48
C PRO A 558 2.53 3.58 -30.67
N SER A 559 2.07 2.41 -30.22
CA SER A 559 2.80 1.15 -30.33
C SER A 559 1.87 -0.04 -30.57
N MET A 560 2.41 -1.26 -30.65
CA MET A 560 1.57 -2.47 -30.68
C MET A 560 0.74 -2.67 -29.40
N ALA A 561 1.10 -2.02 -28.30
CA ALA A 561 0.41 -2.13 -27.01
C ALA A 561 -0.73 -1.11 -26.83
N THR A 562 -0.77 -0.02 -27.62
CA THR A 562 -1.74 1.07 -27.45
C THR A 562 -3.16 0.79 -27.94
N GLY A 563 -3.50 -0.46 -28.26
CA GLY A 563 -4.73 -0.85 -28.97
C GLY A 563 -6.08 -0.43 -28.36
N SER A 564 -6.10 0.15 -27.16
CA SER A 564 -7.27 0.73 -26.50
C SER A 564 -7.39 2.26 -26.64
N LYS A 565 -6.32 2.97 -27.04
CA LYS A 565 -6.29 4.43 -27.10
C LYS A 565 -6.73 4.94 -28.47
N ASN A 566 -7.47 6.06 -28.47
CA ASN A 566 -7.78 6.80 -29.69
C ASN A 566 -6.59 7.66 -30.07
N ALA A 567 -6.42 7.98 -31.36
CA ALA A 567 -5.37 8.88 -31.82
C ALA A 567 -5.91 9.98 -32.72
N VAL A 568 -5.35 11.18 -32.62
CA VAL A 568 -5.63 12.31 -33.51
C VAL A 568 -4.33 12.89 -34.07
N ILE A 569 -4.35 13.23 -35.35
CA ILE A 569 -3.29 14.00 -36.01
C ILE A 569 -3.85 15.38 -36.29
N ARG A 570 -3.26 16.41 -35.66
CA ARG A 570 -3.77 17.78 -35.74
C ARG A 570 -3.67 18.36 -37.15
N SER A 571 -4.50 19.35 -37.41
CA SER A 571 -4.61 20.02 -38.71
C SER A 571 -3.24 20.55 -39.18
N ASN A 572 -2.91 20.31 -40.45
CA ASN A 572 -1.63 20.67 -41.09
C ASN A 572 -0.38 19.93 -40.56
N GLU A 573 -0.51 18.96 -39.65
CA GLU A 573 0.62 18.12 -39.24
C GLU A 573 0.95 17.07 -40.29
N THR A 574 2.21 16.64 -40.31
CA THR A 574 2.66 15.55 -41.18
C THR A 574 3.53 14.58 -40.40
N ILE A 575 3.15 13.30 -40.38
CA ILE A 575 3.89 12.24 -39.70
C ILE A 575 4.20 11.08 -40.63
N THR A 576 5.37 10.45 -40.43
CA THR A 576 5.67 9.12 -40.99
C THR A 576 5.72 8.06 -39.89
N ILE A 577 4.83 7.08 -39.95
CA ILE A 577 4.81 5.89 -39.10
C ILE A 577 5.89 4.91 -39.59
N THR A 578 6.84 4.61 -38.71
CA THR A 578 7.98 3.73 -38.96
C THR A 578 7.88 2.39 -38.25
N ASP A 579 6.86 2.19 -37.42
CA ASP A 579 6.65 1.00 -36.62
C ASP A 579 5.22 0.49 -36.72
N ASP A 580 5.01 -0.77 -36.32
CA ASP A 580 3.67 -1.33 -36.28
C ASP A 580 2.93 -0.75 -35.06
N ILE A 581 1.72 -0.25 -35.28
CA ILE A 581 0.92 0.40 -34.24
C ILE A 581 -0.49 -0.17 -34.19
N ASN A 582 -1.07 -0.17 -32.99
CA ASN A 582 -2.44 -0.59 -32.74
C ASN A 582 -3.19 0.51 -31.98
N LEU A 583 -4.41 0.81 -32.41
CA LEU A 583 -5.24 1.91 -31.93
C LEU A 583 -6.70 1.49 -31.80
N SER A 584 -7.47 2.19 -30.96
CA SER A 584 -8.93 2.11 -30.97
C SER A 584 -9.50 2.86 -32.18
N SER A 585 -9.09 4.11 -32.38
CA SER A 585 -9.48 4.94 -33.52
C SER A 585 -8.32 5.81 -34.00
N LEU A 586 -8.40 6.26 -35.26
CA LEU A 586 -7.51 7.29 -35.80
C LEU A 586 -8.33 8.40 -36.45
N LEU A 587 -8.17 9.63 -35.97
CA LEU A 587 -8.70 10.85 -36.54
C LEU A 587 -7.58 11.63 -37.26
N LEU A 588 -7.76 11.93 -38.53
CA LEU A 588 -6.92 12.89 -39.26
C LEU A 588 -7.74 14.16 -39.47
N GLU A 589 -7.32 15.26 -38.86
CA GLU A 589 -7.97 16.54 -39.07
C GLU A 589 -7.66 17.12 -40.47
N SER A 590 -8.29 18.25 -40.81
CA SER A 590 -8.13 18.88 -42.12
C SER A 590 -6.67 19.18 -42.45
N ASN A 591 -6.25 18.84 -43.67
CA ASN A 591 -4.87 18.98 -44.16
C ASN A 591 -3.79 18.20 -43.38
N ALA A 592 -4.15 17.34 -42.42
CA ALA A 592 -3.20 16.43 -41.80
C ALA A 592 -2.72 15.37 -42.81
N SER A 593 -1.48 14.90 -42.68
CA SER A 593 -0.91 13.87 -43.54
C SER A 593 -0.20 12.78 -42.73
N VAL A 594 -0.68 11.53 -42.84
CA VAL A 594 -0.04 10.36 -42.22
C VAL A 594 0.56 9.49 -43.31
N ALA A 595 1.85 9.19 -43.23
CA ALA A 595 2.53 8.26 -44.12
C ALA A 595 2.93 6.98 -43.38
N VAL A 596 2.59 5.80 -43.89
CA VAL A 596 3.03 4.51 -43.33
C VAL A 596 4.20 3.99 -44.14
N SER A 597 5.29 3.64 -43.46
CA SER A 597 6.53 3.15 -44.08
C SER A 597 6.39 1.73 -44.66
N PRO A 598 7.24 1.35 -45.65
CA PRO A 598 7.22 0.00 -46.20
C PRO A 598 7.41 -1.08 -45.13
N GLY A 599 6.53 -2.08 -45.13
CA GLY A 599 6.57 -3.21 -44.20
C GLY A 599 5.97 -2.94 -42.83
N LYS A 600 5.30 -1.78 -42.64
CA LYS A 600 4.70 -1.36 -41.37
C LYS A 600 3.18 -1.29 -41.48
N GLY A 601 2.49 -1.44 -40.35
CA GLY A 601 1.04 -1.48 -40.28
C GLY A 601 0.45 -0.58 -39.20
N ILE A 602 -0.75 -0.07 -39.47
CA ILE A 602 -1.66 0.46 -38.45
C ILE A 602 -2.87 -0.45 -38.37
N ILE A 603 -3.26 -0.84 -37.16
CA ILE A 603 -4.54 -1.49 -36.87
C ILE A 603 -5.38 -0.51 -36.06
N ALA A 604 -6.61 -0.23 -36.51
CA ALA A 604 -7.56 0.62 -35.81
C ALA A 604 -8.98 0.08 -35.94
N SER A 605 -9.85 0.29 -34.95
CA SER A 605 -11.26 -0.13 -35.09
C SER A 605 -12.04 0.82 -36.00
N THR A 606 -11.71 2.12 -35.97
CA THR A 606 -12.34 3.17 -36.78
C THR A 606 -11.29 4.14 -37.34
N LEU A 607 -11.61 4.76 -38.49
CA LEU A 607 -10.82 5.82 -39.11
C LEU A 607 -11.74 6.97 -39.51
N GLU A 608 -11.51 8.15 -38.96
CA GLU A 608 -12.10 9.39 -39.45
C GLU A 608 -11.02 10.18 -40.18
N ASN A 609 -11.03 10.13 -41.53
CA ASN A 609 -10.00 10.76 -42.33
C ASN A 609 -10.53 12.05 -42.98
N GLN A 610 -10.16 13.23 -42.48
CA GLN A 610 -10.40 14.53 -43.13
C GLN A 610 -9.12 15.09 -43.81
N GLY A 611 -8.03 14.33 -43.80
CA GLY A 611 -6.73 14.67 -44.36
C GLY A 611 -6.28 13.70 -45.46
N THR A 612 -5.00 13.36 -45.44
CA THR A 612 -4.37 12.42 -46.38
C THR A 612 -3.67 11.28 -45.63
N LEU A 613 -4.07 10.04 -45.92
CA LEU A 613 -3.36 8.83 -45.49
C LEU A 613 -2.53 8.28 -46.66
N ILE A 614 -1.23 8.10 -46.49
CA ILE A 614 -0.29 7.65 -47.51
C ILE A 614 0.29 6.30 -47.09
N LEU A 615 0.09 5.25 -47.87
CA LEU A 615 0.67 3.93 -47.63
C LEU A 615 1.86 3.72 -48.58
N ASN A 616 3.09 3.78 -48.07
CA ASN A 616 4.32 3.59 -48.85
C ASN A 616 4.74 2.13 -48.84
N SER A 617 4.65 1.44 -49.98
CA SER A 617 5.07 0.06 -50.15
C SER A 617 6.22 -0.06 -51.15
N THR A 618 7.12 -1.00 -50.90
CA THR A 618 8.10 -1.47 -51.89
C THR A 618 7.67 -2.82 -52.47
N SER A 619 8.47 -3.39 -53.38
CA SER A 619 8.19 -4.71 -53.96
C SER A 619 8.39 -5.88 -52.99
N THR A 620 9.00 -5.64 -51.82
CA THR A 620 9.28 -6.68 -50.82
C THR A 620 8.73 -6.36 -49.43
N ALA A 621 8.15 -5.17 -49.22
CA ALA A 621 7.62 -4.74 -47.94
C ALA A 621 6.40 -3.83 -48.14
N TYR A 622 5.27 -4.20 -47.53
CA TYR A 622 3.98 -3.53 -47.76
C TYR A 622 3.56 -2.69 -46.56
N ALA A 623 3.16 -1.44 -46.80
CA ALA A 623 2.50 -0.62 -45.79
C ALA A 623 1.03 -1.03 -45.68
N SER A 624 0.51 -1.17 -44.46
CA SER A 624 -0.87 -1.60 -44.23
C SER A 624 -1.63 -0.69 -43.27
N PHE A 625 -2.94 -0.58 -43.48
CA PHE A 625 -3.88 0.04 -42.57
C PHE A 625 -5.11 -0.87 -42.52
N ILE A 626 -5.46 -1.39 -41.35
CA ILE A 626 -6.55 -2.35 -41.16
C ILE A 626 -7.62 -1.68 -40.29
N VAL A 627 -8.86 -1.61 -40.81
CA VAL A 627 -10.02 -1.03 -40.12
C VAL A 627 -11.18 -1.99 -40.10
N ASP A 628 -11.78 -2.17 -38.93
CA ASP A 628 -12.89 -3.10 -38.73
C ASP A 628 -14.27 -2.51 -39.04
N ASN A 629 -14.51 -1.19 -38.84
CA ASN A 629 -15.82 -0.56 -39.08
C ASN A 629 -15.77 0.88 -39.69
N THR A 630 -16.28 1.01 -40.92
CA THR A 630 -16.90 2.22 -41.56
C THR A 630 -16.04 3.44 -42.00
N ILE A 631 -16.75 4.51 -42.45
CA ILE A 631 -16.59 5.33 -43.67
C ILE A 631 -15.31 6.17 -43.78
N ILE A 632 -14.65 6.10 -44.94
CA ILE A 632 -13.53 6.97 -45.33
C ILE A 632 -14.08 8.22 -46.02
N ALA A 633 -14.00 9.38 -45.37
CA ALA A 633 -14.35 10.69 -45.92
C ALA A 633 -13.09 11.55 -46.20
N GLY A 634 -12.05 10.99 -46.82
CA GLY A 634 -10.78 11.68 -47.09
C GLY A 634 -9.92 10.97 -48.13
N THR A 635 -8.74 11.50 -48.44
CA THR A 635 -7.86 10.94 -49.47
C THR A 635 -6.96 9.85 -48.89
N VAL A 636 -6.88 8.71 -49.58
CA VAL A 636 -5.94 7.63 -49.27
C VAL A 636 -5.07 7.37 -50.49
N ILE A 637 -3.76 7.59 -50.36
CA ILE A 637 -2.76 7.44 -51.42
C ILE A 637 -1.99 6.13 -51.20
N TYR A 638 -1.92 5.30 -52.23
CA TYR A 638 -1.19 4.04 -52.20
C TYR A 638 0.08 4.15 -53.06
N ASN A 639 1.19 4.56 -52.44
CA ASN A 639 2.50 4.61 -53.08
C ASN A 639 3.06 3.18 -53.21
N ARG A 640 3.02 2.62 -54.41
CA ARG A 640 3.44 1.23 -54.70
C ARG A 640 4.69 1.19 -55.57
N ALA A 641 5.65 0.33 -55.22
CA ALA A 641 6.74 -0.06 -56.12
C ALA A 641 6.35 -1.32 -56.88
N VAL A 642 6.57 -1.31 -58.20
CA VAL A 642 6.37 -2.47 -59.08
C VAL A 642 7.74 -2.89 -59.59
N ASN A 643 8.09 -4.18 -59.50
CA ASN A 643 9.31 -4.67 -60.12
C ASN A 643 9.19 -4.59 -61.65
N ALA A 644 10.26 -4.14 -62.33
CA ALA A 644 10.38 -4.35 -63.77
C ALA A 644 10.63 -5.84 -64.03
N TYR A 645 9.76 -6.47 -64.83
CA TYR A 645 9.83 -7.89 -65.19
C TYR A 645 11.24 -8.30 -65.66
N THR A 646 11.87 -9.26 -64.99
CA THR A 646 13.24 -9.73 -65.32
C THR A 646 13.25 -10.88 -66.33
N ASN A 647 12.10 -11.49 -66.61
CA ASN A 647 11.94 -12.60 -67.58
C ASN A 647 12.93 -13.76 -67.36
N ASP A 648 13.24 -14.08 -66.11
CA ASP A 648 14.24 -15.11 -65.77
C ASP A 648 13.65 -16.49 -65.47
N GLY A 649 12.31 -16.60 -65.44
CA GLY A 649 11.58 -17.86 -65.26
C GLY A 649 11.70 -18.48 -63.86
N ASN A 650 12.34 -17.79 -62.90
CA ASN A 650 12.57 -18.28 -61.55
C ASN A 650 12.05 -17.35 -60.45
N SER A 651 11.81 -16.07 -60.74
CA SER A 651 11.10 -15.16 -59.85
C SER A 651 9.62 -15.07 -60.21
N ASN A 652 8.75 -15.30 -59.22
CA ASN A 652 7.32 -15.12 -59.36
C ASN A 652 7.05 -13.61 -59.31
N ASP A 653 7.21 -12.90 -60.43
CA ASP A 653 7.14 -11.41 -60.53
C ASP A 653 5.73 -10.81 -60.32
N ASN A 654 4.87 -11.47 -59.54
CA ASN A 654 3.57 -10.94 -59.14
C ASN A 654 3.71 -10.23 -57.79
N ASP A 655 3.77 -8.90 -57.80
CA ASP A 655 3.77 -8.11 -56.57
C ASP A 655 2.35 -8.12 -55.95
N LEU A 656 2.24 -8.67 -54.74
CA LEU A 656 1.03 -8.68 -53.93
C LEU A 656 0.90 -7.31 -53.26
N ILE A 657 -0.04 -6.46 -53.64
CA ILE A 657 -0.21 -5.18 -52.95
C ILE A 657 -1.14 -5.33 -51.74
N THR A 658 -0.94 -4.45 -50.75
CA THR A 658 -1.90 -4.23 -49.66
C THR A 658 -3.30 -4.03 -50.24
N ALA A 659 -4.28 -4.71 -49.65
CA ALA A 659 -5.68 -4.47 -49.97
C ALA A 659 -6.00 -2.99 -49.73
N PRO A 660 -6.63 -2.27 -50.68
CA PRO A 660 -7.24 -1.00 -50.35
C PRO A 660 -8.24 -1.18 -49.21
N LEU A 661 -8.41 -0.14 -48.42
CA LEU A 661 -9.31 -0.13 -47.28
C LEU A 661 -10.71 -0.57 -47.69
N SER A 662 -11.33 -1.41 -46.85
CA SER A 662 -12.67 -1.93 -47.06
C SER A 662 -13.67 -0.78 -47.23
N GLY A 663 -14.57 -0.90 -48.22
CA GLY A 663 -15.66 0.07 -48.42
C GLY A 663 -15.45 1.06 -49.57
N GLN A 664 -14.22 1.23 -50.09
CA GLN A 664 -14.02 1.98 -51.33
C GLN A 664 -14.52 1.17 -52.53
N THR A 665 -15.28 1.80 -53.42
CA THR A 665 -15.64 1.16 -54.70
C THR A 665 -14.48 1.23 -55.67
N PHE A 666 -14.31 0.19 -56.49
CA PHE A 666 -13.22 0.13 -57.46
C PHE A 666 -13.24 1.31 -58.45
N GLY A 667 -14.42 1.83 -58.80
CA GLY A 667 -14.54 3.01 -59.65
C GLY A 667 -13.95 4.28 -59.02
N ALA A 668 -14.13 4.48 -57.71
CA ALA A 668 -13.51 5.62 -57.01
C ALA A 668 -11.98 5.45 -56.92
N PHE A 669 -11.52 4.24 -56.59
CA PHE A 669 -10.10 3.90 -56.51
C PHE A 669 -9.37 4.10 -57.85
N ALA A 670 -9.92 3.59 -58.96
CA ALA A 670 -9.27 3.56 -60.26
C ALA A 670 -9.29 4.90 -61.03
N ASN A 671 -10.20 5.82 -60.68
CA ASN A 671 -10.31 7.14 -61.30
C ASN A 671 -9.62 8.25 -60.49
N ASP A 672 -9.07 7.94 -59.32
CA ASP A 672 -8.25 8.86 -58.55
C ASP A 672 -6.95 9.17 -59.31
N ALA A 673 -6.62 10.46 -59.45
CA ALA A 673 -5.41 10.91 -60.13
C ALA A 673 -4.12 10.36 -59.48
N ALA A 674 -4.17 10.07 -58.17
CA ALA A 674 -3.07 9.45 -57.43
C ALA A 674 -2.82 7.98 -57.82
N ASN A 675 -3.82 7.30 -58.39
CA ASN A 675 -3.74 5.89 -58.81
C ASN A 675 -3.64 5.73 -60.33
N ALA A 676 -3.21 6.77 -61.06
CA ALA A 676 -3.09 6.77 -62.52
C ALA A 676 -2.05 5.77 -63.08
N ASN A 677 -1.25 5.15 -62.20
CA ASN A 677 -0.22 4.18 -62.54
C ASN A 677 -0.72 2.73 -62.66
N LEU A 678 -2.03 2.47 -62.50
CA LEU A 678 -2.60 1.15 -62.76
C LEU A 678 -2.45 0.78 -64.25
N LEU A 679 -1.71 -0.28 -64.54
CA LEU A 679 -1.56 -0.77 -65.91
C LEU A 679 -2.94 -1.17 -66.48
N ALA A 680 -3.24 -0.75 -67.71
CA ALA A 680 -4.58 -0.81 -68.27
C ALA A 680 -4.65 -1.52 -69.64
N SER A 681 -5.81 -2.13 -69.91
CA SER A 681 -6.21 -2.64 -71.23
C SER A 681 -7.63 -2.20 -71.53
N GLY A 682 -7.77 -1.06 -72.21
CA GLY A 682 -9.05 -0.37 -72.30
C GLY A 682 -9.59 -0.04 -70.89
N ASP A 683 -10.77 -0.54 -70.56
CA ASP A 683 -11.41 -0.33 -69.26
C ASP A 683 -10.91 -1.30 -68.17
N LEU A 684 -10.18 -2.36 -68.51
CA LEU A 684 -9.58 -3.26 -67.52
C LEU A 684 -8.36 -2.62 -66.86
N ARG A 685 -8.16 -2.89 -65.56
CA ARG A 685 -6.95 -2.55 -64.82
C ARG A 685 -6.29 -3.81 -64.29
N ALA A 686 -4.96 -3.77 -64.19
CA ALA A 686 -4.13 -4.73 -63.46
C ALA A 686 -4.40 -4.61 -61.94
N PHE A 687 -5.62 -4.89 -61.52
CA PHE A 687 -6.08 -4.80 -60.15
C PHE A 687 -7.16 -5.86 -59.92
N ALA A 688 -6.85 -6.85 -59.10
CA ALA A 688 -7.63 -8.09 -59.04
C ALA A 688 -7.50 -8.79 -57.69
N PRO A 689 -8.59 -9.26 -57.05
CA PRO A 689 -8.51 -10.10 -55.87
C PRO A 689 -7.85 -11.45 -56.21
N PHE A 690 -7.08 -11.97 -55.28
CA PHE A 690 -6.54 -13.32 -55.36
C PHE A 690 -7.58 -14.36 -54.95
N ASP A 691 -8.00 -15.21 -55.89
CA ASP A 691 -8.85 -16.35 -55.60
C ASP A 691 -7.99 -17.51 -55.07
N LYS A 692 -8.04 -17.72 -53.75
CA LYS A 692 -7.31 -18.79 -53.05
C LYS A 692 -7.70 -20.20 -53.51
N THR A 693 -8.88 -20.38 -54.13
CA THR A 693 -9.36 -21.68 -54.60
C THR A 693 -8.77 -22.04 -55.95
N THR A 694 -8.67 -21.06 -56.85
CA THR A 694 -8.19 -21.29 -58.22
C THR A 694 -6.72 -20.91 -58.41
N GLY A 695 -6.13 -20.17 -57.47
CA GLY A 695 -4.78 -19.63 -57.57
C GLY A 695 -4.64 -18.53 -58.61
N ASN A 696 -5.76 -17.93 -59.06
CA ASN A 696 -5.80 -16.94 -60.14
C ASN A 696 -6.26 -15.57 -59.63
N TYR A 697 -6.05 -14.56 -60.47
CA TYR A 697 -6.48 -13.18 -60.25
C TYR A 697 -7.61 -12.83 -61.24
N THR A 698 -8.66 -12.12 -60.79
CA THR A 698 -9.74 -11.60 -61.65
C THR A 698 -9.65 -10.07 -61.80
N ASN A 699 -9.14 -9.58 -62.93
CA ASN A 699 -8.98 -8.14 -63.18
C ASN A 699 -10.32 -7.41 -63.24
N TYR A 700 -10.36 -6.22 -62.63
CA TYR A 700 -11.54 -5.37 -62.62
C TYR A 700 -11.56 -4.36 -63.77
N ASN A 701 -12.76 -4.10 -64.26
CA ASN A 701 -13.08 -3.13 -65.30
C ASN A 701 -13.65 -1.84 -64.67
N ILE A 702 -13.09 -0.69 -65.01
CA ILE A 702 -13.43 0.60 -64.37
C ILE A 702 -14.89 1.05 -64.57
N VAL A 703 -15.59 0.45 -65.53
CA VAL A 703 -17.02 0.71 -65.79
C VAL A 703 -17.88 -0.43 -65.23
N ALA A 704 -17.55 -1.69 -65.56
CA ALA A 704 -18.38 -2.84 -65.18
C ALA A 704 -18.29 -3.19 -63.68
N ASP A 705 -17.12 -2.98 -63.08
CA ASP A 705 -16.85 -3.22 -61.66
C ASP A 705 -16.83 -1.92 -60.85
N ALA A 706 -17.31 -0.80 -61.42
CA ALA A 706 -17.24 0.52 -60.79
C ALA A 706 -17.86 0.55 -59.38
N SER A 707 -18.93 -0.23 -59.15
CA SER A 707 -19.62 -0.36 -57.85
C SER A 707 -19.10 -1.49 -56.98
N THR A 708 -18.13 -2.29 -57.46
CA THR A 708 -17.56 -3.40 -56.70
C THR A 708 -16.80 -2.84 -55.51
N VAL A 709 -17.24 -3.21 -54.30
CA VAL A 709 -16.58 -2.83 -53.06
C VAL A 709 -15.30 -3.64 -52.93
N ILE A 710 -14.18 -2.95 -52.79
CA ILE A 710 -12.88 -3.59 -52.53
C ILE A 710 -12.90 -4.10 -51.09
N THR A 711 -12.58 -5.38 -50.89
CA THR A 711 -12.66 -6.07 -49.60
C THR A 711 -11.30 -6.16 -48.92
N ALA A 712 -11.24 -5.76 -47.66
CA ALA A 712 -10.04 -5.91 -46.82
C ALA A 712 -9.62 -7.39 -46.67
N GLY A 713 -8.34 -7.62 -46.45
CA GLY A 713 -7.77 -8.97 -46.21
C GLY A 713 -7.67 -9.88 -47.44
N THR A 714 -8.08 -9.40 -48.62
CA THR A 714 -7.86 -10.09 -49.90
C THR A 714 -6.59 -9.53 -50.54
N GLY A 715 -5.60 -10.38 -50.86
CA GLY A 715 -4.41 -9.91 -51.59
C GLY A 715 -4.79 -9.49 -53.00
N TYR A 716 -4.33 -8.32 -53.46
CA TYR A 716 -4.58 -7.85 -54.82
C TYR A 716 -3.29 -7.89 -55.66
N ARG A 717 -3.41 -8.22 -56.96
CA ARG A 717 -2.32 -8.07 -57.93
C ARG A 717 -2.35 -6.68 -58.53
N ALA A 718 -1.19 -6.03 -58.66
CA ALA A 718 -1.08 -4.70 -59.27
C ALA A 718 -0.30 -4.64 -60.60
N ALA A 719 0.30 -5.74 -61.06
CA ALA A 719 1.25 -5.71 -62.18
C ALA A 719 1.14 -6.91 -63.14
N THR A 720 1.35 -6.65 -64.44
CA THR A 720 1.51 -7.64 -65.53
C THR A 720 2.50 -7.10 -66.59
N SER A 721 3.05 -7.96 -67.45
CA SER A 721 4.14 -7.61 -68.40
C SER A 721 3.73 -6.65 -69.52
N ASP A 722 2.45 -6.59 -69.85
CA ASP A 722 1.83 -5.62 -70.76
C ASP A 722 0.31 -5.55 -70.52
N GLY A 723 -0.35 -4.49 -71.00
CA GLY A 723 -1.81 -4.44 -71.01
C GLY A 723 -2.46 -5.48 -71.94
N GLY A 724 -1.68 -6.26 -72.70
CA GLY A 724 -2.21 -7.26 -73.65
C GLY A 724 -2.69 -8.56 -72.99
N THR A 725 -2.30 -8.78 -71.73
CA THR A 725 -2.54 -10.03 -70.97
C THR A 725 -3.41 -9.83 -69.73
N LEU A 726 -4.09 -8.69 -69.64
CA LEU A 726 -5.10 -8.40 -68.62
C LEU A 726 -6.40 -9.16 -68.83
#